data_AF-A0A935XIV2-F1
#
_entry.id   AF-A0A935XIV2-F1
#
_cell.length_a   1.000
_cell.length_b   1.000
_cell.length_c   1.000
_cell.angle_alpha   90.00
_cell.angle_beta   90.00
_cell.angle_gamma   90.00
#
_symmetry.space_group_name_H-M   'P 1'
#
loop_
_entity.id
_entity.type
_entity.pdbx_description
1 polymer ?
#
loop_
_entity_poly.entity_id
_entity_poly.type
_entity_poly.pdbx_seq_one_letter_code
_entity_poly.pdbx_strand_id
1 'polypeptide(L)'
;MSAPSSPDVRLPTNTAGARTAAGARPSLLRRAWEGLRFRDALLLSILPLTGLVFLYGAAVRDYANSKDYDDYFANGRSILSLFGARVDGVRSLPQSLRLRDRLSPDDAAPGVIRLELPAERWDSMEVDADGKWGEWLDADLRYGKSLIGARIRKRGDNSVHWLTEKRSMTVRTPRDDFYKRFRQFGLSAKDVVPSYLANRLSQEFGLLAPSTDLTALYLNNRFYGTYRFVEVVDESFLRPFNRMPGNIFSGDAAERGSYYKGQNRNIFENVIPWKRASANDRVTSAGTGQLRLLLEDVAGTTFADHERLMRRVDRGEFARLFSYQFLVGDPYHDDAVHNQLIYEDPSTQLLHPIPWDTRLLDLSVPQHPVNPWYQALMRDPFVLDSVMRDVAGRVRDDAILSRADTLVRSAERRYASYLAYDRLRGELIPSVGSADESMRLLHKNASILRRRMQSDSVVFAATASAEGMVLDFETRGWVGADLVAFTVDAAPTGAVSLRLDRNLNGALDASDPAVAVTVAREGTGARLQLSSAVTLYPGWEPAGKEVLRGHMPYRLFLSGVTPSTALTPVLVNRATGSASALGAWESGALVREGTAWHPWRFTERRPTTHRLAGDVRLAQTLVIPAGDTLVIEPGTTIRLAPDQSLVSHGRVLAVGTESRPIRIMPEQAGVPWGTFSLQGHGADSSLLHWVEVAQGGGAIVDRVEYIGMFNIHRADGVVIEHSTFRDNLRSDDTFHALHSRFYLRHSSVLRANSDAIDLDISSGELVDNVIEDAGGDGIDLMSSTPRIIGNRVSGSGDKGISIGEASTPFVFNNDVFRCSIGIEVKDRSDPILLHNRVVNNKTGLRERRKNWRYGGGGWSTVAQTIFSGNKVPRVRDEFSRLTLASVAGLDSAGSATVAETGDLSWLYRMEGVVPPSGATPGLLSAWTAAAPILPIDEQTFTDDFADVSGGWIGSGGTSRVEKRRDALIVEAQRAAGTVARPVRWSLPNGGTLILEVAGRDLGRSRVVVRGAGRDVTAPITVGRDPETARFVTVELPAGSYRQVSIELSPVPGLTSVDEATGLTVPRGGRLDLRGYRVVPAGSGSLPASRIP
;
A
#
# COMPACT_ATOMS: atom_id res chain seq x y z
N MET A 1 7.92 13.10 76.15
CA MET A 1 8.11 11.99 77.12
C MET A 1 8.77 10.83 76.39
N SER A 2 9.80 10.21 76.97
CA SER A 2 10.32 8.83 76.74
C SER A 2 10.05 8.16 75.37
N ALA A 3 10.99 7.85 74.47
CA ALA A 3 12.47 7.72 74.53
C ALA A 3 13.02 6.75 75.62
N PRO A 4 14.20 6.10 75.43
CA PRO A 4 15.08 5.97 74.25
C PRO A 4 14.91 4.55 73.60
N SER A 5 15.84 3.79 72.99
CA SER A 5 17.29 3.89 72.66
C SER A 5 17.69 2.95 71.50
N SER A 6 18.72 3.34 70.73
CA SER A 6 19.61 2.50 69.89
C SER A 6 20.96 2.30 70.64
N PRO A 7 22.16 2.01 70.06
CA PRO A 7 22.57 1.50 68.73
C PRO A 7 23.64 0.36 68.77
N ASP A 8 24.17 -0.02 67.60
CA ASP A 8 25.55 -0.41 67.19
C ASP A 8 26.65 -0.87 68.19
N VAL A 9 27.66 -1.62 67.70
CA VAL A 9 29.07 -1.16 67.53
C VAL A 9 30.12 -2.30 67.39
N ARG A 10 30.95 -2.21 66.32
CA ARG A 10 32.34 -2.72 66.08
C ARG A 10 32.69 -4.19 65.76
N LEU A 11 33.49 -4.28 64.69
CA LEU A 11 34.51 -5.29 64.34
C LEU A 11 35.74 -5.20 65.29
N PRO A 12 36.58 -6.26 65.34
CA PRO A 12 37.88 -6.21 64.63
C PRO A 12 38.10 -7.48 63.77
N THR A 13 38.56 -7.45 62.51
CA THR A 13 39.84 -6.97 61.90
C THR A 13 41.11 -7.74 62.28
N ASN A 14 41.75 -8.31 61.24
CA ASN A 14 43.17 -8.67 61.09
C ASN A 14 43.68 -9.96 61.79
N THR A 15 44.67 -10.72 61.25
CA THR A 15 45.59 -10.46 60.11
C THR A 15 46.04 -11.74 59.35
N ALA A 16 46.86 -11.57 58.30
CA ALA A 16 47.57 -12.52 57.43
C ALA A 16 48.28 -13.73 58.10
N GLY A 17 48.73 -14.79 57.37
CA GLY A 17 48.65 -15.10 55.92
C GLY A 17 49.72 -16.14 55.46
N ALA A 18 49.79 -16.43 54.14
CA ALA A 18 50.75 -17.33 53.43
C ALA A 18 50.81 -18.82 53.87
N ARG A 19 50.55 -19.83 53.01
CA ARG A 19 51.38 -20.41 51.91
C ARG A 19 52.74 -20.96 52.41
N THR A 20 53.20 -22.19 52.09
CA THR A 20 53.17 -22.93 50.79
C THR A 20 53.23 -24.48 50.88
N ALA A 21 52.88 -25.15 49.75
CA ALA A 21 53.49 -26.38 49.19
C ALA A 21 53.10 -27.83 49.65
N ALA A 22 52.24 -28.45 48.84
CA ALA A 22 52.40 -29.75 48.14
C ALA A 22 52.65 -31.10 48.87
N GLY A 23 51.77 -32.07 48.60
CA GLY A 23 51.97 -33.52 48.79
C GLY A 23 50.71 -34.33 48.43
N ALA A 24 50.78 -35.26 47.46
CA ALA A 24 49.59 -35.91 46.88
C ALA A 24 49.25 -37.29 47.47
N ARG A 25 47.95 -37.58 47.65
CA ARG A 25 47.38 -38.89 48.04
C ARG A 25 45.99 -39.12 47.35
N PRO A 26 45.49 -40.37 47.24
CA PRO A 26 44.57 -40.76 46.15
C PRO A 26 43.09 -40.38 46.32
N SER A 27 42.32 -40.51 45.23
CA SER A 27 41.00 -39.92 45.00
C SER A 27 39.84 -40.51 45.82
N LEU A 28 38.99 -39.60 46.33
CA LEU A 28 37.76 -39.89 47.09
C LEU A 28 36.76 -40.83 46.40
N LEU A 29 36.65 -40.76 45.05
CA LEU A 29 35.65 -41.50 44.26
C LEU A 29 35.61 -43.00 44.57
N ARG A 30 36.75 -43.64 44.86
CA ARG A 30 36.79 -45.10 45.09
C ARG A 30 36.13 -45.53 46.40
N ARG A 31 36.09 -44.66 47.42
CA ARG A 31 35.42 -44.96 48.71
C ARG A 31 33.91 -44.71 48.70
N ALA A 32 33.40 -43.94 47.73
CA ALA A 32 31.98 -43.62 47.65
C ALA A 32 31.10 -44.79 47.13
N TRP A 33 31.70 -45.74 46.41
CA TRP A 33 30.99 -46.82 45.72
C TRP A 33 30.94 -48.15 46.48
N GLU A 34 31.83 -48.37 47.45
CA GLU A 34 31.95 -49.64 48.19
C GLU A 34 30.89 -49.83 49.30
N GLY A 35 30.04 -48.81 49.53
CA GLY A 35 29.02 -48.81 50.60
C GLY A 35 27.55 -48.91 50.17
N LEU A 36 27.24 -48.77 48.87
CA LEU A 36 25.86 -48.78 48.37
C LEU A 36 25.30 -50.20 48.28
N ARG A 37 24.23 -50.51 49.01
CA ARG A 37 23.52 -51.79 48.84
C ARG A 37 22.68 -51.71 47.57
N PHE A 38 22.42 -52.85 46.94
CA PHE A 38 21.65 -52.92 45.68
C PHE A 38 20.29 -52.19 45.77
N ARG A 39 19.62 -52.25 46.93
CA ARG A 39 18.36 -51.56 47.22
C ARG A 39 18.48 -50.02 47.20
N ASP A 40 19.63 -49.48 47.57
CA ASP A 40 19.88 -48.03 47.66
C ASP A 40 20.19 -47.48 46.26
N ALA A 41 20.99 -48.21 45.47
CA ALA A 41 21.18 -47.94 44.05
C ALA A 41 19.86 -48.07 43.26
N LEU A 42 18.99 -49.02 43.63
CA LEU A 42 17.66 -49.17 43.06
C LEU A 42 16.77 -47.96 43.40
N LEU A 43 16.77 -47.47 44.64
CA LEU A 43 16.01 -46.27 45.02
C LEU A 43 16.54 -45.00 44.35
N LEU A 44 17.86 -44.82 44.29
CA LEU A 44 18.51 -43.66 43.66
C LEU A 44 18.39 -43.63 42.13
N SER A 45 18.09 -44.76 41.49
CA SER A 45 17.77 -44.82 40.05
C SER A 45 16.27 -44.78 39.78
N ILE A 46 15.46 -45.54 40.54
CA ILE A 46 14.01 -45.58 40.37
C ILE A 46 13.35 -44.26 40.73
N LEU A 47 13.73 -43.52 41.78
CA LEU A 47 13.04 -42.26 42.10
C LEU A 47 13.22 -41.17 41.03
N PRO A 48 14.42 -40.94 40.46
CA PRO A 48 14.57 -40.09 39.28
C PRO A 48 13.86 -40.65 38.03
N LEU A 49 13.83 -41.98 37.84
CA LEU A 49 13.13 -42.60 36.70
C LEU A 49 11.61 -42.56 36.82
N THR A 50 11.03 -42.72 38.02
CA THR A 50 9.59 -42.57 38.25
C THR A 50 9.19 -41.10 38.29
N GLY A 51 10.06 -40.20 38.78
CA GLY A 51 9.93 -38.77 38.56
C GLY A 51 9.91 -38.42 37.07
N LEU A 52 10.85 -38.98 36.28
CA LEU A 52 10.83 -38.86 34.82
C LEU A 52 9.57 -39.48 34.21
N VAL A 53 9.10 -40.64 34.66
CA VAL A 53 7.91 -41.32 34.12
C VAL A 53 6.61 -40.63 34.54
N PHE A 54 6.55 -39.94 35.68
CA PHE A 54 5.42 -39.10 36.06
C PHE A 54 5.44 -37.77 35.30
N LEU A 55 6.61 -37.16 35.11
CA LEU A 55 6.79 -36.02 34.19
C LEU A 55 6.50 -36.42 32.73
N TYR A 56 6.83 -37.64 32.31
CA TYR A 56 6.54 -38.18 30.99
C TYR A 56 5.05 -38.50 30.85
N GLY A 57 4.40 -39.07 31.88
CA GLY A 57 2.96 -39.30 31.91
C GLY A 57 2.16 -38.00 31.91
N ALA A 58 2.57 -37.01 32.70
CA ALA A 58 2.00 -35.66 32.68
C ALA A 58 2.25 -34.96 31.34
N ALA A 59 3.50 -34.91 30.86
CA ALA A 59 3.83 -34.28 29.58
C ALA A 59 3.18 -34.99 28.38
N VAL A 60 3.01 -36.31 28.39
CA VAL A 60 2.25 -37.06 27.35
C VAL A 60 0.76 -36.79 27.46
N ARG A 61 0.21 -36.56 28.66
CA ARG A 61 -1.19 -36.19 28.87
C ARG A 61 -1.47 -34.75 28.45
N ASP A 62 -0.64 -33.80 28.86
CA ASP A 62 -0.70 -32.40 28.41
C ASP A 62 -0.45 -32.31 26.90
N TYR A 63 0.48 -33.12 26.36
CA TYR A 63 0.71 -33.23 24.92
C TYR A 63 -0.51 -33.80 24.18
N ALA A 64 -1.16 -34.84 24.70
CA ALA A 64 -2.40 -35.38 24.13
C ALA A 64 -3.51 -34.32 24.15
N ASN A 65 -3.73 -33.66 25.29
CA ASN A 65 -4.68 -32.55 25.43
C ASN A 65 -4.35 -31.39 24.47
N SER A 66 -3.07 -31.08 24.23
CA SER A 66 -2.64 -30.03 23.28
C SER A 66 -2.82 -30.43 21.82
N LYS A 67 -2.71 -31.73 21.51
CA LYS A 67 -2.88 -32.27 20.15
C LYS A 67 -4.34 -32.22 19.70
N ASP A 68 -5.28 -32.36 20.63
CA ASP A 68 -6.72 -32.28 20.33
C ASP A 68 -7.20 -30.83 20.07
N TYR A 69 -6.31 -29.82 20.15
CA TYR A 69 -6.64 -28.40 20.03
C TYR A 69 -5.81 -27.57 19.02
N ASP A 70 -4.74 -28.10 18.40
CA ASP A 70 -3.91 -27.30 17.47
C ASP A 70 -3.17 -28.15 16.42
N ASP A 71 -3.34 -27.80 15.14
CA ASP A 71 -2.61 -28.38 14.00
C ASP A 71 -1.09 -28.29 14.17
N TYR A 72 -0.59 -27.26 14.88
CA TYR A 72 0.83 -26.97 14.99
C TYR A 72 1.65 -28.16 15.54
N PHE A 73 1.12 -28.88 16.54
CA PHE A 73 1.74 -30.09 17.09
C PHE A 73 1.33 -31.38 16.36
N ALA A 74 0.39 -31.31 15.42
CA ALA A 74 -0.20 -32.45 14.73
C ALA A 74 0.39 -32.74 13.33
N ASN A 75 1.45 -32.01 12.92
CA ASN A 75 2.14 -32.00 11.62
C ASN A 75 2.71 -33.35 11.09
N GLY A 76 1.92 -34.44 11.04
CA GLY A 76 2.26 -35.77 10.52
C GLY A 76 3.37 -36.53 11.27
N ARG A 77 4.10 -35.86 12.16
CA ARG A 77 5.26 -36.37 12.88
C ARG A 77 4.87 -37.35 13.97
N SER A 78 5.68 -38.41 14.12
CA SER A 78 5.53 -39.36 15.22
C SER A 78 5.91 -38.71 16.56
N ILE A 79 5.28 -39.15 17.65
CA ILE A 79 5.57 -38.66 19.01
C ILE A 79 7.07 -38.79 19.33
N LEU A 80 7.71 -39.87 18.87
CA LEU A 80 9.15 -40.11 19.03
C LEU A 80 10.00 -39.03 18.33
N SER A 81 9.61 -38.56 17.14
CA SER A 81 10.35 -37.53 16.40
C SER A 81 10.22 -36.14 17.05
N LEU A 82 9.03 -35.78 17.55
CA LEU A 82 8.81 -34.53 18.28
C LEU A 82 9.50 -34.54 19.66
N PHE A 83 9.50 -35.69 20.34
CA PHE A 83 10.27 -35.89 21.57
C PHE A 83 11.78 -35.75 21.33
N GLY A 84 12.31 -36.40 20.27
CA GLY A 84 13.72 -36.28 19.89
C GLY A 84 14.14 -34.83 19.63
N ALA A 85 13.36 -34.11 18.83
CA ALA A 85 13.64 -32.71 18.51
C ALA A 85 13.52 -31.76 19.73
N ARG A 86 12.64 -32.05 20.70
CA ARG A 86 12.64 -31.36 22.01
C ARG A 86 13.87 -31.68 22.85
N VAL A 87 14.32 -32.94 22.89
CA VAL A 87 15.55 -33.34 23.58
C VAL A 87 16.78 -32.65 22.96
N ASP A 88 16.84 -32.52 21.64
CA ASP A 88 17.92 -31.79 20.97
C ASP A 88 17.86 -30.28 21.25
N GLY A 89 16.68 -29.66 21.27
CA GLY A 89 16.51 -28.27 21.73
C GLY A 89 17.00 -28.03 23.18
N VAL A 90 16.82 -29.00 24.08
CA VAL A 90 17.38 -28.94 25.44
C VAL A 90 18.91 -29.11 25.43
N ARG A 91 19.47 -29.97 24.57
CA ARG A 91 20.93 -30.15 24.43
C ARG A 91 21.62 -28.88 23.89
N SER A 92 20.99 -28.15 22.97
CA SER A 92 21.51 -26.90 22.41
C SER A 92 21.20 -25.65 23.26
N LEU A 93 20.36 -25.76 24.30
CA LEU A 93 20.01 -24.64 25.19
C LEU A 93 21.24 -23.88 25.74
N PRO A 94 22.34 -24.52 26.22
CA PRO A 94 23.53 -23.80 26.67
C PRO A 94 24.25 -23.01 25.56
N GLN A 95 24.14 -23.44 24.31
CA GLN A 95 24.66 -22.70 23.15
C GLN A 95 23.76 -21.51 22.81
N SER A 96 22.43 -21.68 22.86
CA SER A 96 21.48 -20.58 22.66
C SER A 96 21.65 -19.48 23.71
N LEU A 97 21.84 -19.84 25.00
CA LEU A 97 22.06 -18.87 26.08
C LEU A 97 23.36 -18.08 25.86
N ARG A 98 24.47 -18.76 25.52
CA ARG A 98 25.75 -18.10 25.15
C ARG A 98 25.66 -17.20 23.92
N LEU A 99 24.68 -17.41 23.04
CA LEU A 99 24.41 -16.52 21.91
C LEU A 99 23.53 -15.33 22.34
N ARG A 100 22.46 -15.57 23.10
CA ARG A 100 21.62 -14.54 23.72
C ARG A 100 22.45 -13.50 24.47
N ASP A 101 23.42 -13.97 25.25
CA ASP A 101 24.28 -13.14 26.11
C ASP A 101 25.35 -12.35 25.31
N ARG A 102 25.31 -12.40 23.98
CA ARG A 102 26.11 -11.58 23.05
C ARG A 102 25.29 -10.61 22.20
N LEU A 103 23.95 -10.66 22.28
CA LEU A 103 23.04 -9.79 21.52
C LEU A 103 22.71 -8.56 22.38
N SER A 104 22.69 -7.36 21.77
CA SER A 104 22.48 -6.11 22.51
C SER A 104 21.14 -5.46 22.18
N PRO A 105 20.38 -4.93 23.17
CA PRO A 105 19.24 -4.06 22.88
C PRO A 105 19.65 -2.75 22.19
N ASP A 106 20.95 -2.41 22.24
CA ASP A 106 21.53 -1.23 21.59
C ASP A 106 22.14 -1.54 20.21
N ASP A 107 21.89 -2.74 19.66
CA ASP A 107 22.30 -3.11 18.29
C ASP A 107 21.62 -2.18 17.26
N ALA A 108 22.40 -1.61 16.33
CA ALA A 108 21.92 -0.63 15.33
C ALA A 108 21.03 -1.21 14.21
N ALA A 109 20.43 -2.39 14.40
CA ALA A 109 19.56 -3.01 13.41
C ALA A 109 18.16 -2.35 13.42
N PRO A 110 17.61 -1.98 12.24
CA PRO A 110 16.44 -1.09 12.17
C PRO A 110 15.11 -1.69 12.66
N GLY A 111 15.07 -2.99 12.94
CA GLY A 111 13.92 -3.70 13.53
C GLY A 111 14.19 -4.25 14.94
N VAL A 112 15.06 -3.63 15.73
CA VAL A 112 15.11 -3.89 17.18
C VAL A 112 13.95 -3.15 17.86
N ILE A 113 13.14 -3.87 18.64
CA ILE A 113 12.14 -3.31 19.55
C ILE A 113 12.49 -3.75 20.97
N ARG A 114 12.60 -2.78 21.88
CA ARG A 114 12.73 -3.01 23.32
C ARG A 114 11.44 -2.60 24.00
N LEU A 115 10.84 -3.52 24.77
CA LEU A 115 9.70 -3.26 25.63
C LEU A 115 10.13 -3.32 27.10
N GLU A 116 9.69 -2.36 27.89
CA GLU A 116 9.92 -2.31 29.34
C GLU A 116 8.59 -2.32 30.08
N LEU A 117 8.44 -3.20 31.06
CA LEU A 117 7.22 -3.33 31.88
C LEU A 117 7.52 -3.95 33.25
N PRO A 118 6.66 -3.74 34.28
CA PRO A 118 6.77 -4.44 35.55
C PRO A 118 6.74 -5.97 35.33
N ALA A 119 7.79 -6.67 35.77
CA ALA A 119 7.96 -8.10 35.49
C ALA A 119 6.76 -8.95 35.97
N GLU A 120 6.23 -8.62 37.14
CA GLU A 120 5.03 -9.24 37.75
C GLU A 120 3.78 -9.19 36.85
N ARG A 121 3.71 -8.23 35.92
CA ARG A 121 2.59 -8.11 34.96
C ARG A 121 2.79 -8.92 33.69
N TRP A 122 4.02 -9.29 33.32
CA TRP A 122 4.24 -10.12 32.13
C TRP A 122 3.57 -11.50 32.27
N ASP A 123 3.76 -12.15 33.41
CA ASP A 123 3.20 -13.48 33.67
C ASP A 123 1.66 -13.44 33.80
N SER A 124 1.07 -12.30 34.17
CA SER A 124 -0.39 -12.11 34.13
C SER A 124 -1.02 -12.18 32.73
N MET A 125 -0.22 -12.11 31.65
CA MET A 125 -0.72 -12.36 30.28
C MET A 125 -1.14 -13.83 30.04
N GLU A 126 -0.86 -14.74 30.97
CA GLU A 126 -1.26 -16.15 30.89
C GLU A 126 -2.72 -16.39 31.29
N VAL A 127 -3.25 -15.60 32.23
CA VAL A 127 -4.52 -15.89 32.92
C VAL A 127 -5.69 -15.18 32.26
N ASP A 128 -6.21 -15.78 31.19
CA ASP A 128 -7.39 -15.33 30.47
C ASP A 128 -8.69 -15.89 31.09
N ALA A 129 -9.12 -15.29 32.20
CA ALA A 129 -10.29 -15.76 32.96
C ALA A 129 -11.64 -15.65 32.21
N ASP A 130 -11.71 -14.81 31.18
CA ASP A 130 -12.96 -14.40 30.51
C ASP A 130 -13.05 -14.81 29.02
N GLY A 131 -11.99 -15.35 28.43
CA GLY A 131 -11.92 -15.61 26.98
C GLY A 131 -11.87 -14.32 26.15
N LYS A 132 -11.07 -13.35 26.57
CA LYS A 132 -10.86 -12.04 25.92
C LYS A 132 -9.44 -11.95 25.36
N TRP A 133 -9.12 -10.93 24.56
CA TRP A 133 -7.78 -10.74 23.98
C TRP A 133 -6.70 -10.29 25.00
N GLY A 134 -6.82 -10.69 26.27
CA GLY A 134 -6.11 -10.14 27.43
C GLY A 134 -6.52 -8.70 27.75
N GLU A 135 -6.13 -8.24 28.94
CA GLU A 135 -6.13 -6.80 29.25
C GLU A 135 -4.99 -6.08 28.50
N TRP A 136 -5.09 -4.75 28.42
CA TRP A 136 -3.98 -3.93 27.93
C TRP A 136 -3.07 -3.55 29.10
N LEU A 137 -1.85 -4.08 29.11
CA LEU A 137 -0.80 -3.72 30.06
C LEU A 137 -0.06 -2.48 29.58
N ASP A 138 0.14 -1.50 30.46
CA ASP A 138 1.07 -0.39 30.23
C ASP A 138 2.52 -0.89 30.15
N ALA A 139 3.27 -0.37 29.18
CA ALA A 139 4.67 -0.68 28.91
C ALA A 139 5.36 0.52 28.23
N ASP A 140 6.68 0.59 28.24
CA ASP A 140 7.44 1.56 27.46
C ASP A 140 8.08 0.89 26.24
N LEU A 141 7.94 1.50 25.05
CA LEU A 141 8.63 1.09 23.84
C LEU A 141 9.88 1.95 23.64
N ARG A 142 11.03 1.30 23.47
CA ARG A 142 12.28 1.94 23.03
C ARG A 142 12.69 1.45 21.65
N TYR A 143 13.14 2.40 20.84
CA TYR A 143 13.67 2.22 19.50
C TYR A 143 14.70 3.33 19.22
N GLY A 144 15.94 2.95 18.87
CA GLY A 144 17.07 3.89 18.83
C GLY A 144 17.19 4.65 20.15
N LYS A 145 17.40 5.97 20.10
CA LYS A 145 17.34 6.84 21.28
C LYS A 145 15.94 7.38 21.62
N SER A 146 14.88 6.79 21.08
CA SER A 146 13.50 7.21 21.34
C SER A 146 12.83 6.32 22.38
N LEU A 147 12.10 6.95 23.30
CA LEU A 147 11.24 6.33 24.30
C LEU A 147 9.81 6.79 24.02
N ILE A 148 8.90 5.84 23.86
CA ILE A 148 7.50 6.07 23.51
C ILE A 148 6.65 5.22 24.47
N GLY A 149 5.81 5.86 25.28
CA GLY A 149 4.86 5.13 26.12
C GLY A 149 3.96 4.23 25.26
N ALA A 150 3.62 3.05 25.74
CA ALA A 150 2.93 2.03 24.96
C ALA A 150 1.97 1.19 25.82
N ARG A 151 1.18 0.36 25.13
CA ARG A 151 0.38 -0.71 25.74
C ARG A 151 0.56 -1.99 24.95
N ILE A 152 0.60 -3.12 25.65
CA ILE A 152 0.65 -4.45 25.04
C ILE A 152 -0.55 -5.30 25.49
N ARG A 153 -0.96 -6.23 24.63
CA ARG A 153 -1.95 -7.27 24.95
C ARG A 153 -1.69 -8.55 24.16
N LYS A 154 -2.47 -9.59 24.47
CA LYS A 154 -2.41 -10.90 23.81
C LYS A 154 -2.82 -10.82 22.32
N ARG A 155 -2.14 -11.58 21.44
CA ARG A 155 -2.41 -11.66 19.99
C ARG A 155 -2.30 -13.09 19.47
N GLY A 156 -3.29 -13.52 18.70
CA GLY A 156 -3.46 -14.91 18.34
C GLY A 156 -4.25 -15.65 19.42
N ASP A 157 -4.96 -16.67 19.00
CA ASP A 157 -5.96 -17.43 19.73
C ASP A 157 -5.52 -18.89 19.89
N ASN A 158 -5.10 -19.54 18.79
CA ASN A 158 -4.51 -20.88 18.81
C ASN A 158 -3.25 -21.01 19.69
N SER A 159 -2.98 -22.24 20.11
CA SER A 159 -2.05 -22.60 21.18
C SER A 159 -0.58 -22.29 20.87
N VAL A 160 -0.17 -22.33 19.59
CA VAL A 160 1.19 -21.98 19.14
C VAL A 160 1.58 -20.54 19.49
N HIS A 161 0.62 -19.62 19.67
CA HIS A 161 0.90 -18.27 20.15
C HIS A 161 1.17 -18.18 21.67
N TRP A 162 0.90 -19.25 22.44
CA TRP A 162 0.76 -19.20 23.92
C TRP A 162 1.52 -20.27 24.71
N LEU A 163 1.61 -21.52 24.23
CA LEU A 163 2.13 -22.67 24.99
C LEU A 163 3.65 -22.68 25.24
N THR A 164 4.36 -21.59 24.92
CA THR A 164 5.80 -21.46 25.13
C THR A 164 6.14 -20.08 25.70
N GLU A 165 7.37 -19.87 26.17
CA GLU A 165 7.80 -18.53 26.60
C GLU A 165 7.78 -17.51 25.44
N LYS A 166 7.83 -17.94 24.18
CA LYS A 166 7.87 -17.03 23.01
C LYS A 166 6.45 -16.59 22.58
N ARG A 167 5.81 -15.76 23.41
CA ARG A 167 4.41 -15.32 23.25
C ARG A 167 4.23 -14.22 22.21
N SER A 168 3.17 -14.32 21.41
CA SER A 168 2.79 -13.30 20.42
C SER A 168 2.02 -12.15 21.07
N MET A 169 2.09 -10.92 20.52
CA MET A 169 1.45 -9.75 21.14
C MET A 169 0.96 -8.70 20.14
N THR A 170 0.06 -7.83 20.59
CA THR A 170 -0.28 -6.58 19.91
C THR A 170 0.28 -5.42 20.73
N VAL A 171 1.04 -4.54 20.09
CA VAL A 171 1.56 -3.29 20.69
C VAL A 171 0.74 -2.11 20.17
N ARG A 172 0.46 -1.14 21.04
CA ARG A 172 -0.26 0.10 20.73
C ARG A 172 0.44 1.30 21.36
N THR A 173 0.65 2.36 20.60
CA THR A 173 1.19 3.65 21.03
C THR A 173 0.08 4.72 21.20
N PRO A 174 0.41 5.90 21.75
CA PRO A 174 -0.44 7.10 21.75
C PRO A 174 -0.97 7.50 20.37
N ARG A 175 -1.83 8.54 20.34
CA ARG A 175 -2.21 9.19 19.07
C ARG A 175 -1.14 10.15 18.55
N ASP A 176 -0.19 10.51 19.40
CA ASP A 176 0.59 11.74 19.22
C ASP A 176 2.09 11.50 18.96
N ASP A 177 2.61 10.32 19.35
CA ASP A 177 3.92 9.82 18.97
C ASP A 177 3.78 8.32 18.63
N PHE A 178 4.16 7.93 17.41
CA PHE A 178 4.00 6.57 16.88
C PHE A 178 5.31 5.80 16.85
N TYR A 179 5.23 4.47 16.80
CA TYR A 179 6.35 3.68 16.30
C TYR A 179 6.37 3.80 14.78
N LYS A 180 7.25 4.65 14.25
CA LYS A 180 7.42 4.91 12.81
C LYS A 180 6.16 5.53 12.19
N ARG A 181 5.37 4.76 11.43
CA ARG A 181 4.02 5.13 10.94
C ARG A 181 2.88 4.32 11.58
N PHE A 182 3.17 3.51 12.59
CA PHE A 182 2.24 2.52 13.14
C PHE A 182 1.83 2.88 14.57
N ARG A 183 0.55 3.24 14.74
CA ARG A 183 -0.05 3.34 16.07
C ARG A 183 -0.32 1.98 16.72
N GLN A 184 -0.62 0.96 15.92
CA GLN A 184 -0.85 -0.39 16.41
C GLN A 184 -0.25 -1.43 15.46
N PHE A 185 0.41 -2.44 16.01
CA PHE A 185 1.04 -3.52 15.25
C PHE A 185 1.04 -4.82 16.02
N GLY A 186 1.08 -5.94 15.31
CA GLY A 186 1.30 -7.27 15.86
C GLY A 186 2.76 -7.68 15.82
N LEU A 187 3.19 -8.46 16.81
CA LEU A 187 4.41 -9.25 16.78
C LEU A 187 4.01 -10.73 16.88
N SER A 188 4.20 -11.49 15.79
CA SER A 188 3.91 -12.93 15.74
C SER A 188 5.16 -13.76 15.97
N ALA A 189 5.08 -14.73 16.88
CA ALA A 189 6.12 -15.74 17.10
C ALA A 189 6.06 -16.90 16.09
N LYS A 190 4.90 -17.12 15.46
CA LYS A 190 4.58 -18.22 14.55
C LYS A 190 5.15 -17.98 13.14
N ASP A 191 5.77 -19.02 12.57
CA ASP A 191 6.17 -19.18 11.17
C ASP A 191 6.88 -17.94 10.58
N VAL A 192 7.87 -17.44 11.33
CA VAL A 192 8.40 -16.08 11.20
C VAL A 192 8.97 -15.77 9.81
N VAL A 193 9.89 -16.58 9.30
CA VAL A 193 10.52 -16.37 7.97
C VAL A 193 9.57 -16.76 6.81
N PRO A 194 8.87 -17.92 6.81
CA PRO A 194 7.94 -18.28 5.75
C PRO A 194 6.78 -17.30 5.59
N SER A 195 6.15 -16.88 6.71
CA SER A 195 5.05 -15.92 6.68
C SER A 195 5.51 -14.49 6.38
N TYR A 196 6.76 -14.14 6.71
CA TYR A 196 7.37 -12.91 6.21
C TYR A 196 7.45 -12.95 4.67
N LEU A 197 7.93 -14.04 4.07
CA LEU A 197 8.01 -14.16 2.62
C LEU A 197 6.62 -14.15 1.96
N ALA A 198 5.63 -14.86 2.50
CA ALA A 198 4.25 -14.84 1.99
C ALA A 198 3.66 -13.42 2.00
N ASN A 199 3.64 -12.75 3.15
CA ASN A 199 3.15 -11.38 3.26
C ASN A 199 4.00 -10.33 2.52
N ARG A 200 5.31 -10.58 2.28
CA ARG A 200 6.11 -9.75 1.36
C ARG A 200 5.67 -9.95 -0.09
N LEU A 201 5.41 -11.18 -0.51
CA LEU A 201 5.06 -11.49 -1.89
C LEU A 201 3.72 -10.89 -2.31
N SER A 202 2.69 -10.85 -1.46
CA SER A 202 1.42 -10.20 -1.81
C SER A 202 1.58 -8.70 -2.15
N GLN A 203 2.55 -8.01 -1.56
CA GLN A 203 2.91 -6.64 -1.95
C GLN A 203 3.59 -6.58 -3.34
N GLU A 204 4.41 -7.57 -3.70
CA GLU A 204 5.00 -7.69 -5.05
C GLU A 204 3.95 -8.05 -6.13
N PHE A 205 2.75 -8.47 -5.73
CA PHE A 205 1.56 -8.62 -6.58
C PHE A 205 0.68 -7.34 -6.63
N GLY A 206 1.08 -6.28 -5.92
CA GLY A 206 0.37 -4.99 -5.91
C GLY A 206 -0.99 -5.05 -5.23
N LEU A 207 -1.19 -5.98 -4.30
CA LEU A 207 -2.42 -6.13 -3.52
C LEU A 207 -2.41 -5.17 -2.32
N LEU A 208 -3.58 -4.87 -1.77
CA LEU A 208 -3.73 -4.14 -0.50
C LEU A 208 -3.27 -5.06 0.65
N ALA A 209 -1.95 -5.19 0.85
CA ALA A 209 -1.37 -6.21 1.73
C ALA A 209 -0.61 -5.60 2.94
N PRO A 210 -0.88 -6.03 4.19
CA PRO A 210 -0.30 -5.44 5.41
C PRO A 210 1.24 -5.43 5.42
N SER A 211 1.84 -4.35 5.92
CA SER A 211 3.30 -4.25 6.07
C SER A 211 3.87 -5.30 7.03
N THR A 212 4.99 -5.90 6.63
CA THR A 212 5.73 -6.92 7.39
C THR A 212 7.24 -6.70 7.26
N ASP A 213 7.96 -6.90 8.37
CA ASP A 213 9.41 -7.11 8.44
C ASP A 213 9.67 -8.13 9.56
N LEU A 214 10.90 -8.60 9.70
CA LEU A 214 11.32 -9.31 10.91
C LEU A 214 11.68 -8.29 12.00
N THR A 215 11.65 -8.71 13.26
CA THR A 215 11.90 -7.82 14.41
C THR A 215 12.57 -8.60 15.53
N ALA A 216 13.65 -8.06 16.09
CA ALA A 216 14.30 -8.61 17.28
C ALA A 216 13.64 -7.99 18.52
N LEU A 217 12.98 -8.81 19.34
CA LEU A 217 12.29 -8.35 20.54
C LEU A 217 13.17 -8.51 21.80
N TYR A 218 13.36 -7.42 22.52
CA TYR A 218 13.88 -7.38 23.88
C TYR A 218 12.76 -7.05 24.87
N LEU A 219 12.72 -7.77 25.98
CA LEU A 219 11.78 -7.55 27.08
C LEU A 219 12.60 -7.31 28.36
N ASN A 220 12.47 -6.14 28.97
CA ASN A 220 13.28 -5.74 30.14
C ASN A 220 14.79 -6.01 29.95
N ASN A 221 15.34 -5.58 28.79
CA ASN A 221 16.70 -5.81 28.31
C ASN A 221 17.12 -7.27 28.04
N ARG A 222 16.30 -8.28 28.33
CA ARG A 222 16.55 -9.67 27.92
C ARG A 222 16.07 -9.88 26.48
N PHE A 223 16.93 -10.39 25.60
CA PHE A 223 16.50 -10.83 24.27
C PHE A 223 15.51 -12.00 24.40
N TYR A 224 14.38 -11.90 23.71
CA TYR A 224 13.23 -12.79 23.85
C TYR A 224 13.05 -13.72 22.63
N GLY A 225 13.35 -13.19 21.44
CA GLY A 225 13.36 -13.92 20.18
C GLY A 225 13.10 -13.01 18.97
N THR A 226 13.17 -13.59 17.78
CA THR A 226 12.81 -12.95 16.51
C THR A 226 11.32 -13.14 16.22
N TYR A 227 10.63 -12.07 15.87
CA TYR A 227 9.19 -12.01 15.59
C TYR A 227 8.93 -11.51 14.17
N ARG A 228 7.79 -11.88 13.60
CA ARG A 228 7.23 -11.22 12.41
C ARG A 228 6.42 -10.00 12.83
N PHE A 229 6.82 -8.82 12.38
CA PHE A 229 6.02 -7.60 12.50
C PHE A 229 4.82 -7.68 11.55
N VAL A 230 3.64 -7.25 12.01
CA VAL A 230 2.41 -7.25 11.21
C VAL A 230 1.66 -5.94 11.42
N GLU A 231 1.47 -5.16 10.37
CA GLU A 231 0.59 -3.99 10.38
C GLU A 231 -0.86 -4.37 10.75
N VAL A 232 -1.50 -3.54 11.57
CA VAL A 232 -2.94 -3.69 11.86
C VAL A 232 -3.72 -3.03 10.73
N VAL A 233 -4.65 -3.78 10.16
CA VAL A 233 -5.60 -3.29 9.15
C VAL A 233 -6.69 -2.47 9.86
N ASP A 234 -6.55 -1.16 9.82
CA ASP A 234 -7.58 -0.17 10.13
C ASP A 234 -7.58 0.96 9.07
N GLU A 235 -8.34 2.04 9.26
CA GLU A 235 -8.37 3.21 8.36
C GLU A 235 -6.96 3.75 8.01
N SER A 236 -6.00 3.64 8.93
CA SER A 236 -4.63 4.13 8.73
C SER A 236 -3.85 3.29 7.71
N PHE A 237 -4.21 2.01 7.55
CA PHE A 237 -3.57 1.09 6.60
C PHE A 237 -3.93 1.40 5.14
N LEU A 238 -5.07 2.06 4.87
CA LEU A 238 -5.50 2.41 3.50
C LEU A 238 -4.63 3.50 2.86
N ARG A 239 -4.05 4.36 3.69
CA ARG A 239 -3.42 5.64 3.28
C ARG A 239 -2.14 5.48 2.45
N PRO A 240 -1.21 4.54 2.75
CA PRO A 240 -0.03 4.30 1.90
C PRO A 240 -0.35 3.72 0.52
N PHE A 241 -1.58 3.21 0.32
CA PHE A 241 -2.09 2.77 -0.98
C PHE A 241 -2.91 3.86 -1.69
N ASN A 242 -2.91 5.08 -1.13
CA ASN A 242 -3.73 6.19 -1.60
C ASN A 242 -5.22 5.80 -1.72
N ARG A 243 -5.78 5.04 -0.76
CA ARG A 243 -7.20 4.65 -0.76
C ARG A 243 -8.03 5.53 0.19
N MET A 244 -9.22 5.90 -0.25
CA MET A 244 -10.21 6.67 0.53
C MET A 244 -10.56 5.97 1.86
N PRO A 245 -10.79 6.71 2.95
CA PRO A 245 -11.38 6.14 4.17
C PRO A 245 -12.70 5.42 3.86
N GLY A 246 -12.72 4.10 3.99
CA GLY A 246 -13.86 3.25 3.65
C GLY A 246 -14.12 2.20 4.74
N ASN A 247 -15.14 1.36 4.52
CA ASN A 247 -15.30 0.17 5.36
C ASN A 247 -14.17 -0.81 5.08
N ILE A 248 -13.72 -1.50 6.12
CA ILE A 248 -12.98 -2.74 5.98
C ILE A 248 -13.74 -3.82 6.73
N PHE A 249 -14.32 -4.77 6.01
CA PHE A 249 -15.03 -5.91 6.58
C PHE A 249 -14.05 -7.03 6.93
N SER A 250 -14.24 -7.64 8.10
CA SER A 250 -13.42 -8.72 8.62
C SER A 250 -14.29 -9.90 9.04
N GLY A 251 -14.18 -11.01 8.30
CA GLY A 251 -14.93 -12.24 8.48
C GLY A 251 -14.10 -13.29 9.23
N ASP A 252 -14.46 -13.57 10.47
CA ASP A 252 -13.78 -14.54 11.33
C ASP A 252 -14.75 -15.17 12.35
N ALA A 253 -14.93 -16.49 12.20
CA ALA A 253 -15.63 -17.41 13.09
C ALA A 253 -14.74 -18.58 13.56
N ALA A 254 -13.40 -18.45 13.56
CA ALA A 254 -12.45 -19.53 13.82
C ALA A 254 -12.53 -20.10 15.26
N GLU A 255 -12.32 -19.25 16.27
CA GLU A 255 -12.11 -19.72 17.65
C GLU A 255 -13.11 -19.14 18.67
N ARG A 256 -14.10 -18.37 18.21
CA ARG A 256 -15.16 -17.75 19.06
C ARG A 256 -16.29 -18.71 19.42
N GLY A 257 -15.96 -19.95 19.78
CA GLY A 257 -16.92 -21.05 20.00
C GLY A 257 -17.94 -20.82 21.13
N SER A 258 -17.62 -19.96 22.11
CA SER A 258 -18.56 -19.50 23.14
C SER A 258 -19.49 -18.38 22.64
N TYR A 259 -18.93 -17.41 21.92
CA TYR A 259 -19.61 -16.21 21.41
C TYR A 259 -20.60 -16.49 20.28
N TYR A 260 -20.34 -17.49 19.45
CA TYR A 260 -21.18 -17.89 18.32
C TYR A 260 -21.79 -19.29 18.50
N LYS A 261 -21.98 -19.73 19.75
CA LYS A 261 -22.54 -21.05 20.07
C LYS A 261 -23.95 -21.22 19.49
N GLY A 262 -24.12 -22.19 18.60
CA GLY A 262 -25.39 -22.45 17.90
C GLY A 262 -25.66 -21.58 16.67
N GLN A 263 -24.73 -20.71 16.27
CA GLN A 263 -24.79 -19.97 15.01
C GLN A 263 -24.11 -20.75 13.88
N ASN A 264 -24.53 -20.50 12.64
CA ASN A 264 -23.80 -20.99 11.47
C ASN A 264 -22.41 -20.32 11.42
N ARG A 265 -21.36 -21.12 11.22
CA ARG A 265 -19.97 -20.66 11.16
C ARG A 265 -19.49 -20.35 9.74
N ASN A 266 -20.24 -20.73 8.70
CA ASN A 266 -19.95 -20.27 7.34
C ASN A 266 -20.23 -18.76 7.26
N ILE A 267 -19.18 -17.97 7.14
CA ILE A 267 -19.27 -16.49 7.09
C ILE A 267 -19.91 -16.00 5.79
N PHE A 268 -19.97 -16.83 4.75
CA PHE A 268 -20.68 -16.48 3.50
C PHE A 268 -22.20 -16.75 3.59
N GLU A 269 -22.64 -17.51 4.58
CA GLU A 269 -24.07 -17.76 4.89
C GLU A 269 -24.55 -16.96 6.11
N ASN A 270 -23.64 -16.29 6.84
CA ASN A 270 -23.95 -15.60 8.09
C ASN A 270 -23.21 -14.25 8.18
N VAL A 271 -23.96 -13.15 8.31
CA VAL A 271 -23.41 -11.81 8.48
C VAL A 271 -22.91 -11.51 9.92
N ILE A 272 -23.34 -12.29 10.92
CA ILE A 272 -23.05 -12.04 12.35
C ILE A 272 -21.56 -12.14 12.73
N PRO A 273 -20.75 -13.07 12.16
CA PRO A 273 -19.32 -13.13 12.46
C PRO A 273 -18.51 -11.92 11.99
N TRP A 274 -19.01 -11.19 10.98
CA TRP A 274 -18.31 -10.07 10.34
C TRP A 274 -18.25 -8.83 11.22
N LYS A 275 -17.13 -8.11 11.12
CA LYS A 275 -16.88 -6.85 11.84
C LYS A 275 -16.35 -5.78 10.90
N ARG A 276 -16.62 -4.51 11.22
CA ARG A 276 -15.97 -3.36 10.59
C ARG A 276 -14.66 -3.06 11.33
N ALA A 277 -13.52 -3.34 10.70
CA ALA A 277 -12.17 -3.00 11.18
C ALA A 277 -11.80 -1.54 10.87
N SER A 278 -12.30 -1.04 9.73
CA SER A 278 -12.53 0.37 9.45
C SER A 278 -14.02 0.57 9.18
N ALA A 279 -14.55 1.74 9.51
CA ALA A 279 -15.95 2.11 9.29
C ALA A 279 -16.01 3.45 8.56
N ASN A 280 -16.78 3.49 7.48
CA ASN A 280 -17.28 4.73 6.87
C ASN A 280 -18.80 4.73 7.01
N ASP A 281 -19.36 5.84 7.48
CA ASP A 281 -20.79 6.02 7.73
C ASP A 281 -21.41 7.12 6.81
N ARG A 282 -20.76 7.42 5.67
CA ARG A 282 -21.37 8.03 4.47
C ARG A 282 -22.62 7.24 4.05
N VAL A 283 -23.58 7.89 3.40
CA VAL A 283 -24.96 7.36 3.24
C VAL A 283 -24.98 6.00 2.52
N THR A 284 -24.11 5.81 1.53
CA THR A 284 -24.06 4.62 0.69
C THR A 284 -23.33 3.43 1.33
N SER A 285 -22.38 3.70 2.24
CA SER A 285 -21.56 2.69 2.91
C SER A 285 -21.95 2.43 4.37
N ALA A 286 -22.96 3.10 4.91
CA ALA A 286 -23.37 2.94 6.31
C ALA A 286 -23.82 1.50 6.67
N GLY A 287 -23.31 0.98 7.79
CA GLY A 287 -23.75 -0.29 8.36
C GLY A 287 -23.18 -1.54 7.70
N THR A 288 -24.04 -2.42 7.18
CA THR A 288 -23.68 -3.72 6.55
C THR A 288 -24.46 -4.03 5.27
N GLY A 289 -25.05 -3.02 4.62
CA GLY A 289 -25.89 -3.20 3.43
C GLY A 289 -25.15 -3.87 2.26
N GLN A 290 -24.03 -3.29 1.83
CA GLN A 290 -23.22 -3.82 0.72
C GLN A 290 -22.69 -5.24 1.01
N LEU A 291 -22.34 -5.55 2.27
CA LEU A 291 -21.94 -6.90 2.67
C LEU A 291 -23.08 -7.92 2.54
N ARG A 292 -24.32 -7.59 2.92
CA ARG A 292 -25.47 -8.50 2.73
C ARG A 292 -25.72 -8.79 1.25
N LEU A 293 -25.65 -7.76 0.41
CA LEU A 293 -25.81 -7.89 -1.04
C LEU A 293 -24.66 -8.68 -1.70
N LEU A 294 -23.45 -8.63 -1.14
CA LEU A 294 -22.35 -9.52 -1.54
C LEU A 294 -22.70 -10.98 -1.23
N LEU A 295 -23.16 -11.28 -0.01
CA LEU A 295 -23.48 -12.66 0.38
C LEU A 295 -24.64 -13.24 -0.45
N GLU A 296 -25.64 -12.42 -0.78
CA GLU A 296 -26.73 -12.76 -1.70
C GLU A 296 -26.21 -13.11 -3.12
N ASP A 297 -25.37 -12.26 -3.70
CA ASP A 297 -24.82 -12.49 -5.05
C ASP A 297 -23.76 -13.62 -5.08
N VAL A 298 -23.12 -13.94 -3.95
CA VAL A 298 -22.23 -15.11 -3.78
C VAL A 298 -23.02 -16.42 -3.67
N ALA A 299 -24.19 -16.41 -3.03
CA ALA A 299 -25.11 -17.55 -2.99
C ALA A 299 -25.85 -17.79 -4.32
N GLY A 300 -25.73 -16.85 -5.27
CA GLY A 300 -26.34 -16.88 -6.59
C GLY A 300 -25.92 -18.09 -7.45
N THR A 301 -26.87 -18.56 -8.27
CA THR A 301 -26.69 -19.74 -9.14
C THR A 301 -26.95 -19.45 -10.62
N THR A 302 -27.53 -18.31 -10.96
CA THR A 302 -27.80 -17.90 -12.34
C THR A 302 -26.69 -17.01 -12.91
N PHE A 303 -26.64 -16.90 -14.24
CA PHE A 303 -25.73 -15.97 -14.92
C PHE A 303 -26.01 -14.50 -14.54
N ALA A 304 -27.27 -14.14 -14.28
CA ALA A 304 -27.64 -12.80 -13.84
C ALA A 304 -27.12 -12.48 -12.42
N ASP A 305 -27.03 -13.47 -11.53
CA ASP A 305 -26.42 -13.30 -10.21
C ASP A 305 -24.91 -13.12 -10.32
N HIS A 306 -24.26 -13.94 -11.16
CA HIS A 306 -22.85 -13.80 -11.49
C HIS A 306 -22.53 -12.41 -12.05
N GLU A 307 -23.34 -11.89 -12.96
CA GLU A 307 -23.18 -10.53 -13.48
C GLU A 307 -23.36 -9.43 -12.40
N ARG A 308 -24.20 -9.64 -11.38
CA ARG A 308 -24.30 -8.69 -10.24
C ARG A 308 -23.05 -8.77 -9.36
N LEU A 309 -22.60 -9.97 -9.00
CA LEU A 309 -21.33 -10.19 -8.27
C LEU A 309 -20.15 -9.53 -8.98
N MET A 310 -20.06 -9.73 -10.31
CA MET A 310 -19.05 -9.17 -11.20
C MET A 310 -19.15 -7.65 -11.44
N ARG A 311 -20.14 -6.98 -10.84
CA ARG A 311 -20.26 -5.51 -10.72
C ARG A 311 -20.02 -4.99 -9.30
N ARG A 312 -19.68 -5.86 -8.33
CA ARG A 312 -19.29 -5.47 -6.96
C ARG A 312 -17.81 -5.64 -6.65
N VAL A 313 -17.03 -6.32 -7.48
CA VAL A 313 -15.63 -6.69 -7.17
C VAL A 313 -14.66 -6.13 -8.21
N ASP A 314 -13.47 -5.72 -7.77
CA ASP A 314 -12.37 -5.46 -8.70
C ASP A 314 -11.81 -6.79 -9.21
N ARG A 315 -12.26 -7.21 -10.40
CA ARG A 315 -11.84 -8.48 -11.03
C ARG A 315 -10.32 -8.56 -11.25
N GLY A 316 -9.65 -7.42 -11.42
CA GLY A 316 -8.20 -7.34 -11.64
C GLY A 316 -7.39 -7.51 -10.36
N GLU A 317 -7.88 -7.02 -9.22
CA GLU A 317 -7.31 -7.33 -7.90
C GLU A 317 -7.60 -8.77 -7.47
N PHE A 318 -8.81 -9.30 -7.72
CA PHE A 318 -9.11 -10.72 -7.43
C PHE A 318 -8.32 -11.69 -8.31
N ALA A 319 -8.09 -11.39 -9.59
CA ALA A 319 -7.19 -12.19 -10.41
C ALA A 319 -5.75 -12.21 -9.83
N ARG A 320 -5.24 -11.05 -9.38
CA ARG A 320 -3.91 -10.97 -8.74
C ARG A 320 -3.85 -11.64 -7.37
N LEU A 321 -4.94 -11.64 -6.61
CA LEU A 321 -5.08 -12.41 -5.36
C LEU A 321 -4.93 -13.90 -5.63
N PHE A 322 -5.68 -14.44 -6.60
CA PHE A 322 -5.59 -15.86 -6.96
C PHE A 322 -4.19 -16.21 -7.49
N SER A 323 -3.60 -15.41 -8.38
CA SER A 323 -2.22 -15.63 -8.84
C SER A 323 -1.21 -15.70 -7.70
N TYR A 324 -1.37 -14.85 -6.69
CA TYR A 324 -0.55 -14.83 -5.48
C TYR A 324 -0.77 -16.10 -4.65
N GLN A 325 -2.02 -16.42 -4.31
CA GLN A 325 -2.40 -17.59 -3.52
C GLN A 325 -1.93 -18.90 -4.18
N PHE A 326 -2.11 -19.06 -5.48
CA PHE A 326 -1.60 -20.22 -6.22
C PHE A 326 -0.07 -20.32 -6.18
N LEU A 327 0.67 -19.21 -6.21
CA LEU A 327 2.13 -19.23 -6.13
C LEU A 327 2.62 -19.58 -4.70
N VAL A 328 2.02 -19.01 -3.65
CA VAL A 328 2.34 -19.39 -2.26
C VAL A 328 1.73 -20.73 -1.83
N GLY A 329 0.89 -21.34 -2.68
CA GLY A 329 0.28 -22.65 -2.46
C GLY A 329 -0.93 -22.65 -1.52
N ASP A 330 -1.48 -21.46 -1.23
CA ASP A 330 -2.53 -21.25 -0.22
C ASP A 330 -3.78 -20.50 -0.73
N PRO A 331 -4.51 -21.01 -1.75
CA PRO A 331 -5.88 -20.59 -2.06
C PRO A 331 -6.93 -21.30 -1.17
N TYR A 332 -6.51 -21.88 -0.04
CA TYR A 332 -7.32 -22.84 0.73
C TYR A 332 -7.51 -22.44 2.21
N HIS A 333 -6.51 -21.88 2.90
CA HIS A 333 -6.62 -21.42 4.30
C HIS A 333 -7.49 -20.16 4.47
N ASP A 334 -7.73 -19.43 3.39
CA ASP A 334 -8.77 -18.39 3.27
C ASP A 334 -10.14 -19.06 3.08
N ASP A 335 -10.58 -19.81 4.08
CA ASP A 335 -11.69 -20.77 3.97
C ASP A 335 -13.08 -20.13 4.17
N ALA A 336 -14.11 -20.97 4.35
CA ALA A 336 -15.49 -20.53 4.59
C ALA A 336 -15.74 -20.01 6.02
N VAL A 337 -14.74 -19.99 6.91
CA VAL A 337 -14.88 -19.71 8.34
C VAL A 337 -14.03 -18.50 8.78
N HIS A 338 -12.87 -18.24 8.16
CA HIS A 338 -11.97 -17.18 8.60
C HIS A 338 -11.09 -16.53 7.50
N ASN A 339 -10.20 -15.63 7.94
CA ASN A 339 -9.20 -14.87 7.17
C ASN A 339 -9.71 -13.89 6.10
N GLN A 340 -11.01 -13.67 5.98
CA GLN A 340 -11.53 -12.71 5.00
C GLN A 340 -11.34 -11.27 5.48
N LEU A 341 -10.54 -10.47 4.76
CA LEU A 341 -10.51 -9.01 4.84
C LEU A 341 -10.86 -8.39 3.49
N ILE A 342 -11.81 -7.45 3.50
CA ILE A 342 -12.34 -6.80 2.30
C ILE A 342 -12.40 -5.29 2.54
N TYR A 343 -11.82 -4.49 1.65
CA TYR A 343 -12.02 -3.04 1.61
C TYR A 343 -13.17 -2.69 0.66
N GLU A 344 -14.05 -1.78 1.10
CA GLU A 344 -15.09 -1.16 0.27
C GLU A 344 -14.63 0.24 -0.13
N ASP A 345 -14.40 0.44 -1.43
CA ASP A 345 -13.95 1.72 -1.98
C ASP A 345 -15.15 2.65 -2.22
N PRO A 346 -15.33 3.74 -1.44
CA PRO A 346 -16.50 4.60 -1.58
C PRO A 346 -16.58 5.30 -2.95
N SER A 347 -15.46 5.46 -3.67
CA SER A 347 -15.37 6.11 -5.00
C SER A 347 -15.96 5.27 -6.14
N THR A 348 -16.17 3.97 -5.91
CA THR A 348 -16.69 3.03 -6.94
C THR A 348 -17.73 2.05 -6.41
N GLN A 349 -17.84 1.92 -5.09
CA GLN A 349 -18.59 0.87 -4.38
C GLN A 349 -18.09 -0.55 -4.71
N LEU A 350 -16.88 -0.67 -5.27
CA LEU A 350 -16.21 -1.95 -5.50
C LEU A 350 -15.56 -2.47 -4.22
N LEU A 351 -15.46 -3.79 -4.17
CA LEU A 351 -14.86 -4.56 -3.10
C LEU A 351 -13.49 -5.06 -3.54
N HIS A 352 -12.52 -4.83 -2.68
CA HIS A 352 -11.08 -5.03 -2.89
C HIS A 352 -10.53 -6.01 -1.84
N PRO A 353 -9.80 -7.07 -2.25
CA PRO A 353 -9.29 -8.08 -1.31
C PRO A 353 -8.04 -7.60 -0.55
N ILE A 354 -7.99 -7.89 0.74
CA ILE A 354 -6.82 -7.69 1.60
C ILE A 354 -6.30 -9.07 2.05
N PRO A 355 -5.13 -9.54 1.55
CA PRO A 355 -4.58 -10.84 1.96
C PRO A 355 -4.25 -10.89 3.47
N TRP A 356 -4.77 -11.88 4.19
CA TRP A 356 -4.63 -11.99 5.65
C TRP A 356 -4.32 -13.42 6.12
N ASP A 357 -3.40 -13.54 7.10
CA ASP A 357 -2.79 -14.79 7.60
C ASP A 357 -2.46 -15.88 6.56
N THR A 358 -2.17 -15.45 5.33
CA THR A 358 -1.79 -16.30 4.20
C THR A 358 -0.48 -17.02 4.47
N ARG A 359 -0.47 -18.35 4.32
CA ARG A 359 0.67 -19.21 4.61
C ARG A 359 1.47 -19.50 3.32
N LEU A 360 2.65 -20.09 3.49
CA LEU A 360 3.45 -20.64 2.39
C LEU A 360 3.34 -22.17 2.46
N LEU A 361 2.51 -22.75 1.60
CA LEU A 361 2.08 -24.15 1.65
C LEU A 361 2.42 -24.91 0.37
N ASP A 362 2.19 -26.22 0.41
CA ASP A 362 2.41 -27.11 -0.72
C ASP A 362 1.17 -27.16 -1.62
N LEU A 363 1.25 -26.56 -2.82
CA LEU A 363 0.14 -26.51 -3.77
C LEU A 363 -0.37 -27.90 -4.19
N SER A 364 0.42 -28.97 -3.98
CA SER A 364 -0.01 -30.35 -4.25
C SER A 364 -0.67 -31.07 -3.06
N VAL A 365 -0.93 -30.38 -1.93
CA VAL A 365 -1.59 -30.97 -0.76
C VAL A 365 -2.64 -30.00 -0.18
N PRO A 366 -3.83 -29.87 -0.82
CA PRO A 366 -4.87 -28.94 -0.39
C PRO A 366 -5.49 -29.33 0.97
N GLN A 367 -5.43 -28.41 1.93
CA GLN A 367 -5.87 -28.66 3.31
C GLN A 367 -7.38 -28.44 3.52
N HIS A 368 -7.99 -27.49 2.80
CA HIS A 368 -9.38 -27.05 2.95
C HIS A 368 -10.03 -26.88 1.56
N PRO A 369 -11.37 -26.91 1.44
CA PRO A 369 -12.05 -26.50 0.21
C PRO A 369 -11.87 -25.00 -0.07
N VAL A 370 -11.85 -24.62 -1.34
CA VAL A 370 -11.96 -23.22 -1.79
C VAL A 370 -13.28 -22.64 -1.28
N ASN A 371 -13.29 -21.43 -0.71
CA ASN A 371 -14.49 -20.84 -0.12
C ASN A 371 -15.58 -20.48 -1.18
N PRO A 372 -16.86 -20.37 -0.79
CA PRO A 372 -17.97 -20.13 -1.73
C PRO A 372 -17.81 -18.89 -2.61
N TRP A 373 -17.24 -17.80 -2.08
CA TRP A 373 -17.01 -16.58 -2.87
C TRP A 373 -15.95 -16.79 -3.93
N TYR A 374 -14.80 -17.37 -3.57
CA TYR A 374 -13.76 -17.72 -4.52
C TYR A 374 -14.26 -18.69 -5.59
N GLN A 375 -15.11 -19.67 -5.23
CA GLN A 375 -15.77 -20.55 -6.21
C GLN A 375 -16.66 -19.77 -7.19
N ALA A 376 -17.48 -18.82 -6.70
CA ALA A 376 -18.32 -17.98 -7.55
C ALA A 376 -17.49 -17.08 -8.48
N LEU A 377 -16.40 -16.48 -7.98
CA LEU A 377 -15.47 -15.68 -8.80
C LEU A 377 -14.77 -16.53 -9.87
N MET A 378 -14.40 -17.78 -9.56
CA MET A 378 -13.78 -18.72 -10.50
C MET A 378 -14.73 -19.21 -11.61
N ARG A 379 -16.03 -18.89 -11.58
CA ARG A 379 -16.93 -19.12 -12.72
C ARG A 379 -16.73 -18.10 -13.86
N ASP A 380 -15.98 -17.03 -13.65
CA ASP A 380 -15.72 -16.01 -14.68
C ASP A 380 -14.50 -16.38 -15.55
N PRO A 381 -14.68 -16.66 -16.85
CA PRO A 381 -13.57 -17.12 -17.71
C PRO A 381 -12.50 -16.05 -17.93
N PHE A 382 -12.84 -14.76 -17.80
CA PHE A 382 -11.90 -13.65 -17.95
C PHE A 382 -11.02 -13.50 -16.71
N VAL A 383 -11.57 -13.77 -15.52
CA VAL A 383 -10.78 -13.90 -14.29
C VAL A 383 -9.79 -15.06 -14.44
N LEU A 384 -10.24 -16.27 -14.81
CA LEU A 384 -9.37 -17.45 -14.94
C LEU A 384 -8.19 -17.23 -15.91
N ASP A 385 -8.47 -16.69 -17.09
CA ASP A 385 -7.45 -16.34 -18.09
C ASP A 385 -6.49 -15.25 -17.59
N SER A 386 -6.98 -14.27 -16.82
CA SER A 386 -6.13 -13.25 -16.21
C SER A 386 -5.23 -13.80 -15.10
N VAL A 387 -5.69 -14.76 -14.29
CA VAL A 387 -4.87 -15.43 -13.27
C VAL A 387 -3.67 -16.10 -13.93
N MET A 388 -3.90 -16.98 -14.91
CA MET A 388 -2.78 -17.74 -15.49
C MET A 388 -1.83 -16.87 -16.30
N ARG A 389 -2.31 -15.80 -16.95
CA ARG A 389 -1.42 -14.84 -17.63
C ARG A 389 -0.55 -14.05 -16.66
N ASP A 390 -1.07 -13.61 -15.52
CA ASP A 390 -0.29 -12.92 -14.48
C ASP A 390 0.71 -13.90 -13.81
N VAL A 391 0.30 -15.12 -13.48
CA VAL A 391 1.21 -16.21 -13.04
C VAL A 391 2.34 -16.42 -14.05
N ALA A 392 2.02 -16.57 -15.34
CA ALA A 392 2.99 -16.84 -16.40
C ALA A 392 3.93 -15.65 -16.71
N GLY A 393 3.49 -14.43 -16.45
CA GLY A 393 4.35 -13.24 -16.47
C GLY A 393 5.35 -13.27 -15.30
N ARG A 394 4.88 -13.59 -14.09
CA ARG A 394 5.70 -13.57 -12.86
C ARG A 394 6.69 -14.73 -12.78
N VAL A 395 6.29 -15.93 -13.18
CA VAL A 395 7.18 -17.11 -13.23
C VAL A 395 7.99 -17.19 -14.52
N ARG A 396 7.98 -16.17 -15.37
CA ARG A 396 8.91 -16.05 -16.51
C ARG A 396 10.31 -15.77 -15.99
N ASP A 397 11.32 -16.40 -16.59
CA ASP A 397 12.75 -16.16 -16.34
C ASP A 397 13.15 -16.18 -14.84
N ASP A 398 12.42 -16.97 -14.04
CA ASP A 398 12.48 -17.03 -12.56
C ASP A 398 12.34 -15.67 -11.84
N ALA A 399 11.84 -14.62 -12.48
CA ALA A 399 11.87 -13.23 -11.98
C ALA A 399 11.26 -13.06 -10.57
N ILE A 400 10.05 -13.57 -10.33
CA ILE A 400 9.41 -13.51 -9.00
C ILE A 400 10.17 -14.36 -7.95
N LEU A 401 10.86 -15.42 -8.38
CA LEU A 401 11.61 -16.31 -7.50
C LEU A 401 12.98 -15.70 -7.13
N SER A 402 13.67 -15.04 -8.07
CA SER A 402 14.86 -14.25 -7.77
C SER A 402 14.53 -13.07 -6.84
N ARG A 403 13.35 -12.45 -7.01
CA ARG A 403 12.85 -11.41 -6.09
C ARG A 403 12.54 -11.99 -4.70
N ALA A 404 11.87 -13.14 -4.63
CA ALA A 404 11.59 -13.85 -3.38
C ALA A 404 12.87 -14.22 -2.62
N ASP A 405 13.85 -14.82 -3.30
CA ASP A 405 15.15 -15.20 -2.72
C ASP A 405 15.90 -13.97 -2.19
N THR A 406 15.93 -12.89 -2.98
CA THR A 406 16.51 -11.61 -2.56
C THR A 406 15.85 -11.06 -1.29
N LEU A 407 14.51 -11.06 -1.23
CA LEU A 407 13.76 -10.61 -0.05
C LEU A 407 14.09 -11.47 1.17
N VAL A 408 13.86 -12.79 1.10
CA VAL A 408 14.01 -13.68 2.27
C VAL A 408 15.46 -13.81 2.73
N ARG A 409 16.44 -13.88 1.82
CA ARG A 409 17.87 -13.94 2.20
C ARG A 409 18.41 -12.59 2.65
N SER A 410 17.87 -11.46 2.21
CA SER A 410 18.27 -10.15 2.75
C SER A 410 17.80 -9.99 4.20
N ALA A 411 16.57 -10.38 4.52
CA ALA A 411 16.06 -10.43 5.88
C ALA A 411 16.82 -11.44 6.74
N GLU A 412 17.04 -12.67 6.26
CA GLU A 412 17.78 -13.70 7.01
C GLU A 412 19.24 -13.28 7.28
N ARG A 413 19.93 -12.63 6.33
CA ARG A 413 21.25 -12.04 6.60
C ARG A 413 21.20 -10.89 7.60
N ARG A 414 20.20 -10.00 7.52
CA ARG A 414 20.02 -8.86 8.44
C ARG A 414 19.83 -9.33 9.90
N TYR A 415 19.10 -10.43 10.09
CA TYR A 415 18.75 -10.94 11.42
C TYR A 415 19.45 -12.27 11.81
N ALA A 416 20.54 -12.63 11.15
CA ALA A 416 21.17 -13.95 11.26
C ALA A 416 21.48 -14.39 12.70
N SER A 417 22.04 -13.50 13.53
CA SER A 417 22.38 -13.79 14.94
C SER A 417 21.15 -14.02 15.82
N TYR A 418 20.05 -13.30 15.57
CA TYR A 418 18.78 -13.43 16.29
C TYR A 418 18.05 -14.73 15.87
N LEU A 419 18.01 -15.01 14.57
CA LEU A 419 17.42 -16.24 14.03
C LEU A 419 18.20 -17.50 14.46
N ALA A 420 19.52 -17.40 14.59
CA ALA A 420 20.35 -18.49 15.12
C ALA A 420 20.04 -18.82 16.59
N TYR A 421 19.70 -17.82 17.43
CA TYR A 421 19.25 -18.05 18.80
C TYR A 421 17.93 -18.85 18.84
N ASP A 422 16.95 -18.46 18.03
CA ASP A 422 15.67 -19.17 17.94
C ASP A 422 15.85 -20.60 17.40
N ARG A 423 16.61 -20.77 16.31
CA ARG A 423 16.85 -22.09 15.71
C ARG A 423 17.57 -23.06 16.65
N LEU A 424 18.44 -22.56 17.53
CA LEU A 424 19.09 -23.36 18.59
C LEU A 424 18.14 -23.77 19.72
N ARG A 425 16.89 -23.28 19.78
CA ARG A 425 15.87 -23.71 20.77
C ARG A 425 14.97 -24.82 20.21
N GLY A 426 14.89 -24.99 18.89
CA GLY A 426 14.12 -26.05 18.24
C GLY A 426 12.65 -26.07 18.68
N GLU A 427 12.09 -27.27 18.86
CA GLU A 427 10.68 -27.52 19.25
C GLU A 427 10.34 -27.13 20.71
N LEU A 428 11.18 -26.32 21.37
CA LEU A 428 10.87 -25.61 22.62
C LEU A 428 10.12 -24.29 22.38
N ILE A 429 10.12 -23.78 21.16
CA ILE A 429 9.40 -22.57 20.72
C ILE A 429 8.73 -22.81 19.35
N PRO A 430 7.83 -21.92 18.90
CA PRO A 430 7.34 -21.91 17.52
C PRO A 430 8.49 -21.76 16.52
N SER A 431 8.41 -22.48 15.40
CA SER A 431 9.42 -22.45 14.35
C SER A 431 9.54 -21.05 13.73
N VAL A 432 10.79 -20.58 13.60
CA VAL A 432 11.09 -19.38 12.81
C VAL A 432 11.30 -19.70 11.32
N GLY A 433 11.42 -20.97 10.94
CA GLY A 433 11.68 -21.42 9.57
C GLY A 433 13.01 -20.93 8.96
N SER A 434 13.15 -21.08 7.64
CA SER A 434 14.33 -20.65 6.89
C SER A 434 14.07 -20.19 5.46
N ALA A 435 14.99 -19.38 4.93
CA ALA A 435 15.02 -19.00 3.52
C ALA A 435 15.00 -20.22 2.58
N ASP A 436 15.84 -21.23 2.83
CA ASP A 436 15.95 -22.40 1.94
C ASP A 436 14.70 -23.29 1.97
N GLU A 437 14.03 -23.41 3.11
CA GLU A 437 12.73 -24.08 3.22
C GLU A 437 11.63 -23.35 2.44
N SER A 438 11.55 -22.03 2.65
CA SER A 438 10.59 -21.16 1.98
C SER A 438 10.79 -21.19 0.46
N MET A 439 12.04 -21.09 0.00
CA MET A 439 12.36 -21.13 -1.44
C MET A 439 12.17 -22.52 -2.05
N ARG A 440 12.49 -23.62 -1.36
CA ARG A 440 12.19 -24.98 -1.86
C ARG A 440 10.69 -25.14 -2.15
N LEU A 441 9.84 -24.64 -1.25
CA LEU A 441 8.39 -24.73 -1.38
C LEU A 441 7.86 -23.83 -2.51
N LEU A 442 8.35 -22.60 -2.60
CA LEU A 442 8.01 -21.67 -3.69
C LEU A 442 8.45 -22.19 -5.07
N HIS A 443 9.65 -22.77 -5.18
CA HIS A 443 10.11 -23.44 -6.40
C HIS A 443 9.26 -24.69 -6.74
N LYS A 444 8.82 -25.46 -5.73
CA LYS A 444 7.89 -26.59 -5.95
C LYS A 444 6.58 -26.09 -6.57
N ASN A 445 5.95 -25.08 -5.97
CA ASN A 445 4.68 -24.49 -6.45
C ASN A 445 4.84 -23.90 -7.86
N ALA A 446 5.89 -23.10 -8.12
CA ALA A 446 6.18 -22.58 -9.45
C ALA A 446 6.39 -23.70 -10.49
N SER A 447 7.02 -24.83 -10.11
CA SER A 447 7.15 -25.99 -10.99
C SER A 447 5.81 -26.67 -11.31
N ILE A 448 4.87 -26.72 -10.36
CA ILE A 448 3.51 -27.24 -10.56
C ILE A 448 2.77 -26.34 -11.53
N LEU A 449 2.82 -25.02 -11.33
CA LEU A 449 2.17 -24.04 -12.20
C LEU A 449 2.73 -24.07 -13.63
N ARG A 450 4.07 -24.18 -13.80
CA ARG A 450 4.70 -24.38 -15.12
C ARG A 450 4.21 -25.65 -15.81
N ARG A 451 4.16 -26.78 -15.10
CA ARG A 451 3.65 -28.05 -15.66
C ARG A 451 2.16 -27.96 -16.03
N ARG A 452 1.33 -27.29 -15.22
CA ARG A 452 -0.09 -27.03 -15.55
C ARG A 452 -0.20 -26.34 -16.91
N MET A 453 0.42 -25.16 -17.06
CA MET A 453 0.39 -24.36 -18.31
C MET A 453 0.96 -25.09 -19.55
N GLN A 454 1.87 -26.04 -19.35
CA GLN A 454 2.47 -26.87 -20.41
C GLN A 454 1.64 -28.12 -20.74
N SER A 455 0.73 -28.54 -19.85
CA SER A 455 -0.12 -29.73 -20.02
C SER A 455 -1.48 -29.45 -20.67
N ASP A 456 -1.74 -28.19 -21.00
CA ASP A 456 -3.03 -27.73 -21.51
C ASP A 456 -3.16 -27.99 -23.01
N SER A 457 -4.32 -28.54 -23.40
CA SER A 457 -4.62 -28.90 -24.78
C SER A 457 -5.96 -28.34 -25.24
N VAL A 458 -6.15 -28.30 -26.55
CA VAL A 458 -7.46 -28.11 -27.17
C VAL A 458 -7.80 -29.37 -27.94
N VAL A 459 -8.97 -29.92 -27.69
CA VAL A 459 -9.51 -31.05 -28.44
C VAL A 459 -10.37 -30.51 -29.58
N PHE A 460 -10.31 -31.14 -30.75
CA PHE A 460 -10.88 -30.64 -31.99
C PHE A 460 -11.57 -31.74 -32.80
N ALA A 461 -12.68 -31.38 -33.45
CA ALA A 461 -13.33 -32.13 -34.51
C ALA A 461 -13.76 -31.21 -35.65
N ALA A 462 -13.71 -31.72 -36.88
CA ALA A 462 -14.31 -31.10 -38.06
C ALA A 462 -15.29 -32.10 -38.69
N THR A 463 -16.57 -31.73 -38.77
CA THR A 463 -17.64 -32.59 -39.30
C THR A 463 -18.24 -31.97 -40.57
N ALA A 464 -18.34 -32.77 -41.64
CA ALA A 464 -18.97 -32.36 -42.88
C ALA A 464 -20.47 -32.10 -42.70
N SER A 465 -20.98 -31.02 -43.31
CA SER A 465 -22.39 -30.63 -43.30
C SER A 465 -22.83 -30.14 -44.68
N ALA A 466 -24.12 -29.83 -44.85
CA ALA A 466 -24.65 -29.29 -46.11
C ALA A 466 -24.12 -27.86 -46.42
N GLU A 467 -23.67 -27.12 -45.42
CA GLU A 467 -23.36 -25.68 -45.51
C GLU A 467 -21.84 -25.38 -45.38
N GLY A 468 -21.03 -26.43 -45.21
CA GLY A 468 -19.59 -26.35 -44.97
C GLY A 468 -19.14 -27.40 -43.96
N MET A 469 -18.19 -27.02 -43.10
CA MET A 469 -17.72 -27.84 -41.98
C MET A 469 -18.19 -27.24 -40.65
N VAL A 470 -18.77 -28.06 -39.78
CA VAL A 470 -18.97 -27.74 -38.36
C VAL A 470 -17.66 -28.05 -37.64
N LEU A 471 -17.15 -27.08 -36.88
CA LEU A 471 -15.88 -27.15 -36.16
C LEU A 471 -16.15 -27.07 -34.66
N ASP A 472 -15.99 -28.21 -33.98
CA ASP A 472 -16.16 -28.30 -32.53
C ASP A 472 -14.77 -28.29 -31.86
N PHE A 473 -14.60 -27.44 -30.86
CA PHE A 473 -13.41 -27.32 -30.05
C PHE A 473 -13.75 -27.48 -28.57
N GLU A 474 -12.83 -28.00 -27.76
CA GLU A 474 -12.92 -27.99 -26.30
C GLU A 474 -11.55 -27.73 -25.68
N THR A 475 -11.41 -26.67 -24.88
CA THR A 475 -10.18 -26.43 -24.11
C THR A 475 -10.15 -27.39 -22.92
N ARG A 476 -9.10 -28.22 -22.81
CA ARG A 476 -8.87 -29.13 -21.69
C ARG A 476 -7.62 -28.69 -20.94
N GLY A 477 -7.77 -27.78 -19.98
CA GLY A 477 -6.60 -27.19 -19.31
C GLY A 477 -6.89 -26.08 -18.30
N TRP A 478 -5.79 -25.54 -17.76
CA TRP A 478 -5.77 -24.37 -16.88
C TRP A 478 -5.74 -23.05 -17.67
N VAL A 479 -5.12 -23.06 -18.85
CA VAL A 479 -4.93 -21.93 -19.76
C VAL A 479 -5.76 -22.12 -21.03
N GLY A 480 -6.30 -21.02 -21.57
CA GLY A 480 -6.95 -20.99 -22.88
C GLY A 480 -5.98 -20.96 -24.06
N ALA A 481 -6.54 -21.00 -25.27
CA ALA A 481 -5.79 -20.91 -26.51
C ALA A 481 -6.39 -19.88 -27.46
N ASP A 482 -5.54 -19.16 -28.19
CA ASP A 482 -5.95 -18.32 -29.31
C ASP A 482 -5.85 -19.10 -30.61
N LEU A 483 -6.99 -19.32 -31.26
CA LEU A 483 -7.06 -19.82 -32.64
C LEU A 483 -6.69 -18.67 -33.58
N VAL A 484 -5.54 -18.79 -34.25
CA VAL A 484 -4.98 -17.72 -35.10
C VAL A 484 -5.08 -18.01 -36.60
N ALA A 485 -5.14 -19.28 -36.99
CA ALA A 485 -5.25 -19.72 -38.37
C ALA A 485 -5.73 -21.17 -38.45
N PHE A 486 -5.95 -21.67 -39.66
CA PHE A 486 -5.93 -23.10 -39.96
C PHE A 486 -4.93 -23.40 -41.08
N THR A 487 -4.47 -24.65 -41.18
CA THR A 487 -3.81 -25.20 -42.36
C THR A 487 -4.70 -26.26 -43.00
N VAL A 488 -4.86 -26.21 -44.33
CA VAL A 488 -5.61 -27.17 -45.14
C VAL A 488 -4.72 -27.84 -46.18
N ASP A 489 -4.95 -29.13 -46.43
CA ASP A 489 -4.21 -29.94 -47.41
C ASP A 489 -4.53 -29.60 -48.88
N ALA A 490 -5.74 -29.10 -49.13
CA ALA A 490 -6.21 -28.58 -50.41
C ALA A 490 -6.58 -27.09 -50.33
N ALA A 491 -6.02 -26.29 -51.25
CA ALA A 491 -6.31 -24.85 -51.31
C ALA A 491 -7.78 -24.56 -51.71
N PRO A 492 -8.49 -23.65 -51.01
CA PRO A 492 -9.84 -23.23 -51.39
C PRO A 492 -9.94 -22.69 -52.82
N THR A 493 -11.07 -23.00 -53.47
CA THR A 493 -11.43 -22.55 -54.82
C THR A 493 -12.34 -21.32 -54.84
N GLY A 494 -12.94 -20.95 -53.70
CA GLY A 494 -13.82 -19.79 -53.54
C GLY A 494 -13.51 -18.99 -52.28
N ALA A 495 -14.39 -18.04 -51.95
CA ALA A 495 -14.30 -17.27 -50.71
C ALA A 495 -14.55 -18.14 -49.47
N VAL A 496 -13.71 -17.99 -48.45
CA VAL A 496 -13.81 -18.72 -47.18
C VAL A 496 -14.49 -17.83 -46.14
N SER A 497 -15.43 -18.41 -45.39
CA SER A 497 -16.15 -17.73 -44.30
C SER A 497 -16.07 -18.57 -43.03
N LEU A 498 -15.50 -18.00 -41.96
CA LEU A 498 -15.56 -18.55 -40.61
C LEU A 498 -16.60 -17.76 -39.80
N ARG A 499 -17.53 -18.45 -39.14
CA ARG A 499 -18.52 -17.84 -38.23
C ARG A 499 -18.51 -18.55 -36.88
N LEU A 500 -18.91 -17.86 -35.81
CA LEU A 500 -18.89 -18.36 -34.43
C LEU A 500 -20.33 -18.59 -33.96
N ASP A 501 -20.63 -19.76 -33.38
CA ASP A 501 -21.94 -20.11 -32.76
C ASP A 501 -22.13 -19.31 -31.45
N ARG A 502 -22.24 -17.99 -31.57
CA ARG A 502 -22.16 -17.10 -30.40
C ARG A 502 -23.45 -17.10 -29.59
N ASN A 503 -24.56 -17.43 -30.21
CA ASN A 503 -25.86 -17.57 -29.56
C ASN A 503 -26.00 -18.91 -28.80
N LEU A 504 -25.06 -19.86 -29.01
CA LEU A 504 -25.03 -21.21 -28.43
C LEU A 504 -26.24 -22.07 -28.81
N ASN A 505 -26.80 -21.87 -30.01
CA ASN A 505 -27.95 -22.64 -30.53
C ASN A 505 -27.54 -23.87 -31.36
N GLY A 506 -26.27 -23.97 -31.76
CA GLY A 506 -25.74 -25.12 -32.49
C GLY A 506 -25.95 -25.10 -34.01
N ALA A 507 -26.55 -24.05 -34.57
CA ALA A 507 -26.96 -23.93 -35.97
C ALA A 507 -26.48 -22.61 -36.62
N LEU A 508 -26.03 -22.69 -37.88
CA LEU A 508 -25.49 -21.57 -38.63
C LEU A 508 -26.60 -20.58 -39.03
N ASP A 509 -26.65 -19.39 -38.43
CA ASP A 509 -27.71 -18.40 -38.71
C ASP A 509 -27.23 -16.95 -38.87
N ALA A 510 -28.15 -15.98 -39.00
CA ALA A 510 -27.83 -14.58 -39.24
C ALA A 510 -27.13 -13.88 -38.05
N SER A 511 -27.30 -14.38 -36.83
CA SER A 511 -26.75 -13.80 -35.60
C SER A 511 -25.29 -14.19 -35.30
N ASP A 512 -24.76 -15.21 -35.98
CA ASP A 512 -23.36 -15.64 -35.83
C ASP A 512 -22.38 -14.59 -36.39
N PRO A 513 -21.47 -14.01 -35.59
CA PRO A 513 -20.48 -13.09 -36.10
C PRO A 513 -19.48 -13.82 -37.02
N ALA A 514 -19.19 -13.23 -38.17
CA ALA A 514 -18.15 -13.69 -39.08
C ALA A 514 -16.78 -13.14 -38.69
N VAL A 515 -15.75 -13.98 -38.78
CA VAL A 515 -14.33 -13.60 -38.68
C VAL A 515 -13.74 -13.62 -40.08
N ALA A 516 -13.16 -12.52 -40.55
CA ALA A 516 -12.60 -12.46 -41.89
C ALA A 516 -11.34 -13.33 -42.00
N VAL A 517 -11.24 -14.10 -43.09
CA VAL A 517 -10.18 -15.08 -43.34
C VAL A 517 -9.40 -14.70 -44.59
N THR A 518 -8.07 -14.67 -44.51
CA THR A 518 -7.18 -14.50 -45.67
C THR A 518 -6.57 -15.85 -46.06
N VAL A 519 -6.65 -16.21 -47.34
CA VAL A 519 -6.13 -17.48 -47.85
C VAL A 519 -4.74 -17.27 -48.46
N ALA A 520 -3.70 -17.77 -47.79
CA ALA A 520 -2.35 -17.87 -48.35
C ALA A 520 -2.14 -19.28 -48.90
N ARG A 521 -1.70 -19.43 -50.16
CA ARG A 521 -1.47 -20.76 -50.77
C ARG A 521 -0.09 -21.30 -50.41
N GLU A 522 -0.04 -22.56 -49.99
CA GLU A 522 1.15 -23.25 -49.49
C GLU A 522 1.27 -24.60 -50.21
N GLY A 523 1.91 -24.61 -51.39
CA GLY A 523 1.99 -25.79 -52.26
C GLY A 523 0.62 -26.16 -52.86
N THR A 524 0.16 -27.39 -52.59
CA THR A 524 -1.20 -27.85 -52.92
C THR A 524 -2.25 -27.36 -51.92
N GLY A 525 -1.81 -27.04 -50.71
CA GLY A 525 -2.65 -26.63 -49.59
C GLY A 525 -2.74 -25.11 -49.43
N ALA A 526 -3.26 -24.68 -48.29
CA ALA A 526 -3.33 -23.28 -47.92
C ALA A 526 -3.33 -23.07 -46.41
N ARG A 527 -2.90 -21.88 -46.00
CA ARG A 527 -3.09 -21.33 -44.66
C ARG A 527 -4.27 -20.36 -44.68
N LEU A 528 -5.26 -20.65 -43.84
CA LEU A 528 -6.46 -19.84 -43.61
C LEU A 528 -6.16 -18.91 -42.42
N GLN A 529 -5.53 -17.77 -42.69
CA GLN A 529 -5.09 -16.82 -41.67
C GLN A 529 -6.28 -15.98 -41.19
N LEU A 530 -6.56 -15.96 -39.88
CA LEU A 530 -7.63 -15.14 -39.32
C LEU A 530 -7.18 -13.68 -39.18
N SER A 531 -8.09 -12.75 -39.44
CA SER A 531 -7.91 -11.30 -39.26
C SER A 531 -7.85 -10.88 -37.78
N SER A 532 -8.57 -11.60 -36.92
CA SER A 532 -8.52 -11.52 -35.46
C SER A 532 -8.47 -12.92 -34.89
N ALA A 533 -7.68 -13.15 -33.85
CA ALA A 533 -7.67 -14.44 -33.17
C ALA A 533 -9.03 -14.72 -32.49
N VAL A 534 -9.46 -15.98 -32.51
CA VAL A 534 -10.62 -16.43 -31.74
C VAL A 534 -10.11 -17.02 -30.42
N THR A 535 -10.36 -16.31 -29.33
CA THR A 535 -9.95 -16.74 -27.99
C THR A 535 -10.86 -17.84 -27.45
N LEU A 536 -10.27 -19.01 -27.23
CA LEU A 536 -10.86 -20.14 -26.53
C LEU A 536 -10.41 -20.07 -25.06
N TYR A 537 -11.24 -19.48 -24.19
CA TYR A 537 -11.00 -19.37 -22.74
C TYR A 537 -11.10 -20.73 -22.02
N PRO A 538 -10.36 -20.93 -20.91
CA PRO A 538 -10.45 -22.14 -20.09
C PRO A 538 -11.68 -22.10 -19.17
N GLY A 539 -12.02 -23.27 -18.61
CA GLY A 539 -12.90 -23.42 -17.45
C GLY A 539 -12.19 -24.22 -16.34
N TRP A 540 -12.45 -23.91 -15.08
CA TRP A 540 -11.91 -24.64 -13.92
C TRP A 540 -13.04 -25.18 -13.05
N GLU A 541 -12.81 -26.31 -12.38
CA GLU A 541 -13.82 -27.00 -11.57
C GLU A 541 -13.34 -27.17 -10.11
N PRO A 542 -13.87 -26.39 -9.14
CA PRO A 542 -13.66 -26.63 -7.72
C PRO A 542 -14.35 -27.94 -7.29
N ALA A 543 -13.59 -28.93 -6.85
CA ALA A 543 -14.07 -30.28 -6.54
C ALA A 543 -13.50 -30.78 -5.21
N GLY A 544 -14.36 -30.91 -4.20
CA GLY A 544 -13.94 -31.32 -2.85
C GLY A 544 -12.97 -30.31 -2.24
N LYS A 545 -11.70 -30.70 -2.06
CA LYS A 545 -10.64 -29.81 -1.59
C LYS A 545 -9.82 -29.17 -2.73
N GLU A 546 -9.95 -29.65 -3.96
CA GLU A 546 -9.05 -29.27 -5.05
C GLU A 546 -9.71 -28.28 -6.02
N VAL A 547 -8.89 -27.53 -6.76
CA VAL A 547 -9.30 -26.99 -8.06
C VAL A 547 -8.79 -27.93 -9.13
N LEU A 548 -9.66 -28.38 -10.02
CA LEU A 548 -9.35 -29.24 -11.16
C LEU A 548 -9.38 -28.44 -12.46
N ARG A 549 -8.65 -28.94 -13.48
CA ARG A 549 -8.85 -28.46 -14.85
C ARG A 549 -10.28 -28.82 -15.29
N GLY A 550 -11.04 -27.83 -15.73
CA GLY A 550 -12.35 -28.06 -16.33
C GLY A 550 -12.23 -28.25 -17.84
N HIS A 551 -13.36 -28.04 -18.50
CA HIS A 551 -13.52 -28.03 -19.94
C HIS A 551 -14.37 -26.84 -20.35
N MET A 552 -14.17 -26.33 -21.57
CA MET A 552 -15.00 -25.29 -22.16
C MET A 552 -15.15 -25.57 -23.66
N PRO A 553 -16.35 -25.89 -24.15
CA PRO A 553 -16.60 -26.16 -25.56
C PRO A 553 -16.80 -24.86 -26.35
N TYR A 554 -16.59 -24.92 -27.67
CA TYR A 554 -16.84 -23.86 -28.63
C TYR A 554 -17.24 -24.46 -29.98
N ARG A 555 -18.23 -23.88 -30.66
CA ARG A 555 -18.62 -24.26 -32.03
C ARG A 555 -18.39 -23.12 -33.01
N LEU A 556 -17.84 -23.47 -34.17
CA LEU A 556 -17.59 -22.57 -35.28
C LEU A 556 -18.08 -23.23 -36.59
N PHE A 557 -18.41 -22.43 -37.59
CA PHE A 557 -18.84 -22.88 -38.91
C PHE A 557 -17.87 -22.38 -39.98
N LEU A 558 -17.37 -23.26 -40.84
CA LEU A 558 -16.41 -22.94 -41.90
C LEU A 558 -16.96 -23.31 -43.28
N SER A 559 -17.34 -22.30 -44.05
CA SER A 559 -17.86 -22.44 -45.43
C SER A 559 -16.79 -22.04 -46.46
N GLY A 560 -16.90 -22.55 -47.68
CA GLY A 560 -15.95 -22.29 -48.78
C GLY A 560 -14.75 -23.26 -48.86
N VAL A 561 -14.70 -24.26 -47.97
CA VAL A 561 -13.74 -25.37 -47.98
C VAL A 561 -14.49 -26.66 -48.37
N THR A 562 -13.85 -27.53 -49.15
CA THR A 562 -14.43 -28.83 -49.54
C THR A 562 -14.60 -29.75 -48.31
N PRO A 563 -15.76 -30.41 -48.10
CA PRO A 563 -15.99 -31.16 -46.86
C PRO A 563 -15.07 -32.38 -46.60
N SER A 564 -14.27 -32.79 -47.59
CA SER A 564 -13.26 -33.85 -47.48
C SER A 564 -11.84 -33.35 -47.22
N THR A 565 -11.63 -32.04 -47.08
CA THR A 565 -10.32 -31.41 -46.84
C THR A 565 -9.84 -31.68 -45.41
N ALA A 566 -8.59 -32.09 -45.25
CA ALA A 566 -7.98 -32.22 -43.93
C ALA A 566 -7.67 -30.82 -43.37
N LEU A 567 -8.30 -30.49 -42.23
CA LEU A 567 -8.22 -29.20 -41.58
C LEU A 567 -7.49 -29.34 -40.24
N THR A 568 -6.44 -28.55 -40.01
CA THR A 568 -5.72 -28.49 -38.73
C THR A 568 -5.72 -27.06 -38.19
N PRO A 569 -6.23 -26.80 -36.97
CA PRO A 569 -6.20 -25.47 -36.36
C PRO A 569 -4.80 -25.11 -35.87
N VAL A 570 -4.43 -23.84 -36.02
CA VAL A 570 -3.20 -23.25 -35.46
C VAL A 570 -3.57 -22.49 -34.18
N LEU A 571 -3.08 -23.00 -33.05
CA LEU A 571 -3.46 -22.59 -31.70
C LEU A 571 -2.25 -22.10 -30.90
N VAL A 572 -2.40 -20.96 -30.21
CA VAL A 572 -1.36 -20.36 -29.36
C VAL A 572 -1.81 -20.36 -27.90
N ASN A 573 -1.00 -20.92 -27.00
CA ASN A 573 -1.27 -20.99 -25.57
C ASN A 573 -1.15 -19.60 -24.94
N ARG A 574 -2.23 -19.12 -24.32
CA ARG A 574 -2.38 -17.69 -23.93
C ARG A 574 -1.48 -17.24 -22.78
N ALA A 575 -0.96 -18.17 -21.98
CA ALA A 575 -0.04 -17.88 -20.89
C ALA A 575 1.43 -17.85 -21.34
N THR A 576 1.80 -18.75 -22.26
CA THR A 576 3.21 -18.99 -22.64
C THR A 576 3.61 -18.45 -24.01
N GLY A 577 2.66 -18.23 -24.93
CA GLY A 577 2.93 -17.87 -26.33
C GLY A 577 3.41 -19.05 -27.21
N SER A 578 3.57 -20.24 -26.64
CA SER A 578 3.90 -21.47 -27.37
C SER A 578 2.70 -21.99 -28.17
N ALA A 579 2.92 -22.91 -29.11
CA ALA A 579 1.82 -23.67 -29.72
C ALA A 579 1.10 -24.53 -28.67
N SER A 580 -0.24 -24.52 -28.67
CA SER A 580 -1.04 -25.40 -27.81
C SER A 580 -1.03 -26.84 -28.32
N ALA A 581 -1.11 -27.82 -27.41
CA ALA A 581 -1.27 -29.22 -27.80
C ALA A 581 -2.67 -29.45 -28.42
N LEU A 582 -2.71 -30.14 -29.57
CA LEU A 582 -3.94 -30.48 -30.27
C LEU A 582 -4.32 -31.95 -30.00
N GLY A 583 -5.55 -32.19 -29.56
CA GLY A 583 -6.12 -33.53 -29.39
C GLY A 583 -7.27 -33.80 -30.36
N ALA A 584 -7.51 -35.07 -30.69
CA ALA A 584 -8.69 -35.49 -31.46
C ALA A 584 -9.89 -35.72 -30.53
N TRP A 585 -11.10 -35.37 -31.00
CA TRP A 585 -12.33 -35.62 -30.25
C TRP A 585 -12.62 -37.12 -30.11
N GLU A 586 -13.08 -37.54 -28.93
CA GLU A 586 -13.44 -38.93 -28.65
C GLU A 586 -14.78 -39.27 -29.33
N SER A 587 -14.78 -40.24 -30.25
CA SER A 587 -15.96 -40.57 -31.07
C SER A 587 -17.19 -40.91 -30.21
N GLY A 588 -18.23 -40.08 -30.31
CA GLY A 588 -19.47 -40.23 -29.53
C GLY A 588 -19.45 -39.58 -28.13
N ALA A 589 -18.36 -38.93 -27.72
CA ALA A 589 -18.33 -38.15 -26.49
C ALA A 589 -19.21 -36.89 -26.62
N LEU A 590 -20.15 -36.73 -25.69
CA LEU A 590 -20.99 -35.53 -25.59
C LEU A 590 -20.14 -34.30 -25.24
N VAL A 591 -20.42 -33.19 -25.93
CA VAL A 591 -20.13 -31.85 -25.40
C VAL A 591 -20.85 -31.70 -24.06
N ARG A 592 -20.11 -31.31 -23.02
CA ARG A 592 -20.66 -31.04 -21.68
C ARG A 592 -20.49 -29.56 -21.36
N GLU A 593 -21.42 -28.99 -20.61
CA GLU A 593 -21.23 -27.64 -20.06
C GLU A 593 -20.26 -27.74 -18.86
N GLY A 594 -19.22 -26.90 -18.89
CA GLY A 594 -18.31 -26.73 -17.76
C GLY A 594 -18.94 -25.90 -16.63
N THR A 595 -18.29 -25.89 -15.47
CA THR A 595 -18.72 -25.14 -14.28
C THR A 595 -18.46 -23.63 -14.34
N ALA A 596 -17.63 -23.18 -15.27
CA ALA A 596 -17.44 -21.76 -15.61
C ALA A 596 -18.45 -21.32 -16.68
N TRP A 597 -18.87 -20.05 -16.65
CA TRP A 597 -19.81 -19.52 -17.65
C TRP A 597 -19.13 -19.37 -19.01
N HIS A 598 -19.76 -19.88 -20.07
CA HIS A 598 -19.22 -19.76 -21.42
C HIS A 598 -19.06 -18.27 -21.80
N PRO A 599 -17.87 -17.82 -22.25
CA PRO A 599 -17.57 -16.41 -22.52
C PRO A 599 -18.48 -15.72 -23.56
N TRP A 600 -19.21 -16.48 -24.38
CA TRP A 600 -20.14 -15.96 -25.37
C TRP A 600 -21.52 -15.60 -24.81
N ARG A 601 -21.87 -16.06 -23.59
CA ARG A 601 -23.05 -15.58 -22.84
C ARG A 601 -22.90 -14.12 -22.37
N PHE A 602 -21.68 -13.60 -22.31
CA PHE A 602 -21.41 -12.20 -22.00
C PHE A 602 -21.62 -11.32 -23.24
N THR A 603 -22.43 -10.26 -23.11
CA THR A 603 -22.78 -9.38 -24.23
C THR A 603 -21.59 -8.54 -24.68
N GLU A 604 -21.21 -8.65 -25.95
CA GLU A 604 -20.12 -7.87 -26.53
C GLU A 604 -20.58 -6.46 -26.90
N ARG A 605 -20.47 -5.53 -25.95
CA ARG A 605 -20.82 -4.11 -26.18
C ARG A 605 -19.87 -3.52 -27.23
N ARG A 606 -20.42 -3.07 -28.35
CA ARG A 606 -19.71 -2.19 -29.29
C ARG A 606 -19.81 -0.73 -28.79
N PRO A 607 -18.71 0.05 -28.80
CA PRO A 607 -18.74 1.50 -28.57
C PRO A 607 -19.82 2.21 -29.39
N THR A 608 -20.60 3.08 -28.73
CA THR A 608 -21.61 3.93 -29.40
C THR A 608 -21.34 5.41 -29.15
N THR A 609 -21.83 6.28 -30.05
CA THR A 609 -21.72 7.74 -29.92
C THR A 609 -23.10 8.35 -29.72
N HIS A 610 -23.33 8.89 -28.53
CA HIS A 610 -24.53 9.63 -28.16
C HIS A 610 -24.35 11.10 -28.53
N ARG A 611 -25.37 11.76 -29.09
CA ARG A 611 -25.31 13.18 -29.46
C ARG A 611 -26.47 13.98 -28.88
N LEU A 612 -26.17 15.12 -28.26
CA LEU A 612 -27.15 16.06 -27.73
C LEU A 612 -26.99 17.43 -28.41
N ALA A 613 -28.09 18.00 -28.89
CA ALA A 613 -28.13 19.25 -29.64
C ALA A 613 -29.43 20.03 -29.38
N GLY A 614 -29.35 21.37 -29.29
CA GLY A 614 -30.53 22.24 -29.14
C GLY A 614 -30.95 22.48 -27.69
N ASP A 615 -32.25 22.57 -27.41
CA ASP A 615 -32.79 22.59 -26.04
C ASP A 615 -33.23 21.16 -25.68
N VAL A 616 -32.61 20.56 -24.66
CA VAL A 616 -32.70 19.14 -24.32
C VAL A 616 -33.20 18.99 -22.89
N ARG A 617 -34.37 18.37 -22.71
CA ARG A 617 -34.96 18.11 -21.40
C ARG A 617 -34.64 16.69 -20.92
N LEU A 618 -33.92 16.58 -19.80
CA LEU A 618 -33.66 15.30 -19.11
C LEU A 618 -34.63 15.14 -17.94
N ALA A 619 -35.74 14.44 -18.20
CA ALA A 619 -36.74 14.06 -17.18
C ALA A 619 -36.34 12.81 -16.37
N GLN A 620 -35.22 12.16 -16.74
CA GLN A 620 -34.62 11.01 -16.06
C GLN A 620 -33.10 11.13 -16.12
N THR A 621 -32.40 10.59 -15.12
CA THR A 621 -30.93 10.51 -15.11
C THR A 621 -30.38 9.79 -16.35
N LEU A 622 -29.47 10.46 -17.07
CA LEU A 622 -28.80 9.93 -18.26
C LEU A 622 -27.46 9.29 -17.86
N VAL A 623 -27.34 7.98 -18.04
CA VAL A 623 -26.10 7.23 -17.82
C VAL A 623 -25.48 6.85 -19.17
N ILE A 624 -24.23 7.24 -19.41
CA ILE A 624 -23.44 6.90 -20.60
C ILE A 624 -22.41 5.82 -20.20
N PRO A 625 -22.54 4.55 -20.63
CA PRO A 625 -21.66 3.48 -20.17
C PRO A 625 -20.22 3.53 -20.70
N ALA A 626 -19.33 2.77 -20.06
CA ALA A 626 -17.93 2.72 -20.43
C ALA A 626 -17.72 2.21 -21.87
N GLY A 627 -16.78 2.84 -22.57
CA GLY A 627 -16.48 2.58 -23.98
C GLY A 627 -17.35 3.38 -24.98
N ASP A 628 -18.45 3.99 -24.54
CA ASP A 628 -19.21 4.93 -25.38
C ASP A 628 -18.56 6.34 -25.39
N THR A 629 -19.09 7.23 -26.23
CA THR A 629 -18.77 8.66 -26.23
C THR A 629 -20.04 9.50 -26.27
N LEU A 630 -20.15 10.50 -25.39
CA LEU A 630 -21.16 11.54 -25.44
C LEU A 630 -20.60 12.80 -26.11
N VAL A 631 -21.27 13.29 -27.15
CA VAL A 631 -20.99 14.59 -27.78
C VAL A 631 -22.13 15.55 -27.46
N ILE A 632 -21.79 16.75 -27.00
CA ILE A 632 -22.74 17.84 -26.79
C ILE A 632 -22.35 18.98 -27.74
N GLU A 633 -23.25 19.31 -28.67
CA GLU A 633 -22.97 20.23 -29.77
C GLU A 633 -22.96 21.71 -29.32
N PRO A 634 -22.21 22.62 -29.98
CA PRO A 634 -22.10 24.02 -29.55
C PRO A 634 -23.45 24.75 -29.45
N GLY A 635 -23.69 25.45 -28.33
CA GLY A 635 -24.94 26.19 -28.08
C GLY A 635 -26.09 25.35 -27.51
N THR A 636 -25.85 24.07 -27.19
CA THR A 636 -26.86 23.19 -26.58
C THR A 636 -27.15 23.62 -25.14
N THR A 637 -28.43 23.66 -24.77
CA THR A 637 -28.90 23.84 -23.39
C THR A 637 -29.56 22.55 -22.91
N ILE A 638 -28.98 21.91 -21.91
CA ILE A 638 -29.53 20.73 -21.24
C ILE A 638 -30.22 21.20 -19.96
N ARG A 639 -31.50 20.86 -19.81
CA ARG A 639 -32.34 21.16 -18.65
C ARG A 639 -32.63 19.86 -17.91
N LEU A 640 -32.18 19.74 -16.67
CA LEU A 640 -32.41 18.56 -15.84
C LEU A 640 -33.55 18.80 -14.87
N ALA A 641 -34.49 17.85 -14.81
CA ALA A 641 -35.55 17.83 -13.82
C ALA A 641 -34.98 17.61 -12.41
N PRO A 642 -35.75 17.88 -11.32
CA PRO A 642 -35.29 17.73 -9.95
C PRO A 642 -34.69 16.34 -9.68
N ASP A 643 -33.58 16.31 -8.95
CA ASP A 643 -32.80 15.10 -8.62
C ASP A 643 -32.19 14.33 -9.82
N GLN A 644 -32.44 14.73 -11.07
CA GLN A 644 -31.92 14.03 -12.25
C GLN A 644 -30.48 14.44 -12.56
N SER A 645 -29.68 13.47 -13.02
CA SER A 645 -28.23 13.60 -13.17
C SER A 645 -27.75 13.24 -14.59
N LEU A 646 -26.51 13.60 -14.90
CA LEU A 646 -25.78 13.15 -16.08
C LEU A 646 -24.51 12.42 -15.62
N VAL A 647 -24.44 11.10 -15.77
CA VAL A 647 -23.29 10.30 -15.33
C VAL A 647 -22.65 9.62 -16.52
N SER A 648 -21.39 9.94 -16.81
CA SER A 648 -20.66 9.39 -17.94
C SER A 648 -19.49 8.53 -17.49
N HIS A 649 -19.64 7.22 -17.66
CA HIS A 649 -18.54 6.26 -17.67
C HIS A 649 -17.83 6.21 -19.03
N GLY A 650 -18.46 6.75 -20.08
CA GLY A 650 -17.85 6.97 -21.40
C GLY A 650 -17.23 8.37 -21.53
N ARG A 651 -16.50 8.61 -22.62
CA ARG A 651 -15.82 9.89 -22.89
C ARG A 651 -16.83 11.00 -23.20
N VAL A 652 -16.64 12.19 -22.65
CA VAL A 652 -17.48 13.37 -22.97
C VAL A 652 -16.72 14.38 -23.82
N LEU A 653 -17.38 14.87 -24.87
CA LEU A 653 -16.91 15.93 -25.76
C LEU A 653 -17.96 17.05 -25.80
N ALA A 654 -17.83 18.02 -24.89
CA ALA A 654 -18.71 19.18 -24.76
C ALA A 654 -17.95 20.45 -25.19
N VAL A 655 -17.85 20.67 -26.51
CA VAL A 655 -17.03 21.74 -27.09
C VAL A 655 -17.93 22.88 -27.59
N GLY A 656 -18.20 23.83 -26.72
CA GLY A 656 -18.85 25.10 -27.04
C GLY A 656 -17.90 26.14 -27.61
N THR A 657 -18.41 27.37 -27.76
CA THR A 657 -17.63 28.59 -28.05
C THR A 657 -18.19 29.76 -27.24
N GLU A 658 -17.45 30.85 -27.08
CA GLU A 658 -17.94 32.09 -26.43
C GLU A 658 -19.31 32.56 -26.96
N SER A 659 -19.50 32.52 -28.29
CA SER A 659 -20.76 32.90 -28.96
C SER A 659 -21.90 31.87 -28.82
N ARG A 660 -21.55 30.61 -28.56
CA ARG A 660 -22.44 29.44 -28.49
C ARG A 660 -21.98 28.50 -27.38
N PRO A 661 -22.06 28.90 -26.10
CA PRO A 661 -21.63 28.06 -24.99
C PRO A 661 -22.64 26.93 -24.77
N ILE A 662 -22.17 25.83 -24.22
CA ILE A 662 -23.02 24.72 -23.79
C ILE A 662 -23.51 25.02 -22.36
N ARG A 663 -24.78 24.74 -22.06
CA ARG A 663 -25.38 25.04 -20.76
C ARG A 663 -25.98 23.80 -20.12
N ILE A 664 -25.64 23.52 -18.87
CA ILE A 664 -26.21 22.48 -18.02
C ILE A 664 -26.94 23.18 -16.88
N MET A 665 -28.27 23.11 -16.89
CA MET A 665 -29.17 24.00 -16.14
C MET A 665 -30.29 23.21 -15.46
N PRO A 666 -30.91 23.74 -14.38
CA PRO A 666 -32.15 23.20 -13.86
C PRO A 666 -33.29 23.41 -14.85
N GLU A 667 -34.29 22.53 -14.78
CA GLU A 667 -35.59 22.72 -15.42
C GLU A 667 -36.36 23.92 -14.82
N GLN A 668 -36.24 24.13 -13.51
CA GLN A 668 -36.85 25.23 -12.78
C GLN A 668 -35.79 25.95 -11.93
N ALA A 669 -35.55 27.24 -12.19
CA ALA A 669 -34.56 28.02 -11.44
C ALA A 669 -34.83 27.99 -9.92
N GLY A 670 -33.76 27.79 -9.14
CA GLY A 670 -33.84 27.61 -7.69
C GLY A 670 -34.31 26.23 -7.21
N VAL A 671 -34.74 25.34 -8.11
CA VAL A 671 -35.02 23.93 -7.79
C VAL A 671 -33.88 23.07 -8.35
N PRO A 672 -32.98 22.55 -7.50
CA PRO A 672 -31.79 21.86 -7.98
C PRO A 672 -32.07 20.53 -8.66
N TRP A 673 -31.28 20.26 -9.70
CA TRP A 673 -31.09 18.93 -10.27
C TRP A 673 -30.09 18.11 -9.41
N GLY A 674 -29.59 17.00 -9.93
CA GLY A 674 -28.51 16.22 -9.32
C GLY A 674 -27.12 16.70 -9.77
N THR A 675 -26.28 15.74 -10.19
CA THR A 675 -24.87 15.92 -10.57
C THR A 675 -24.61 15.79 -12.07
N PHE A 676 -23.53 16.40 -12.56
CA PHE A 676 -22.84 15.99 -13.79
C PHE A 676 -21.50 15.32 -13.44
N SER A 677 -21.40 14.00 -13.59
CA SER A 677 -20.23 13.20 -13.17
C SER A 677 -19.54 12.50 -14.35
N LEU A 678 -18.21 12.48 -14.33
CA LEU A 678 -17.36 11.57 -15.10
C LEU A 678 -16.87 10.45 -14.17
N GLN A 679 -17.05 9.17 -14.53
CA GLN A 679 -16.87 8.02 -13.61
C GLN A 679 -16.07 6.86 -14.23
N GLY A 680 -14.79 6.78 -13.93
CA GLY A 680 -13.87 5.71 -14.33
C GLY A 680 -13.21 5.93 -15.70
N HIS A 681 -12.15 5.17 -15.96
CA HIS A 681 -11.25 5.35 -17.11
C HIS A 681 -11.88 5.29 -18.52
N GLY A 682 -13.13 4.84 -18.65
CA GLY A 682 -13.87 4.99 -19.91
C GLY A 682 -14.19 6.46 -20.25
N ALA A 683 -14.11 7.36 -19.26
CA ALA A 683 -14.26 8.81 -19.38
C ALA A 683 -12.92 9.57 -19.51
N ASP A 684 -11.79 8.87 -19.62
CA ASP A 684 -10.47 9.47 -19.83
C ASP A 684 -10.45 10.39 -21.07
N SER A 685 -9.61 11.43 -21.01
CA SER A 685 -9.46 12.43 -22.08
C SER A 685 -10.76 13.15 -22.48
N SER A 686 -11.74 13.24 -21.58
CA SER A 686 -12.94 14.07 -21.78
C SER A 686 -12.59 15.56 -21.88
N LEU A 687 -13.35 16.30 -22.68
CA LEU A 687 -13.11 17.73 -22.98
C LEU A 687 -14.38 18.55 -22.79
N LEU A 688 -14.28 19.57 -21.94
CA LEU A 688 -15.29 20.61 -21.73
C LEU A 688 -14.68 21.97 -22.10
N HIS A 689 -15.30 22.70 -23.01
CA HIS A 689 -14.84 24.01 -23.47
C HIS A 689 -16.03 24.96 -23.66
N TRP A 690 -16.00 26.14 -23.05
CA TRP A 690 -17.17 27.05 -22.97
C TRP A 690 -18.45 26.36 -22.49
N VAL A 691 -18.36 25.66 -21.35
CA VAL A 691 -19.50 25.02 -20.68
C VAL A 691 -19.90 25.84 -19.45
N GLU A 692 -21.19 26.10 -19.29
CA GLU A 692 -21.80 26.71 -18.11
C GLU A 692 -22.61 25.65 -17.35
N VAL A 693 -22.24 25.33 -16.10
CA VAL A 693 -22.93 24.37 -15.23
C VAL A 693 -23.47 25.13 -14.01
N ALA A 694 -24.78 25.10 -13.78
CA ALA A 694 -25.39 25.88 -12.70
C ALA A 694 -26.56 25.20 -11.99
N GLN A 695 -26.75 25.54 -10.70
CA GLN A 695 -27.93 25.20 -9.90
C GLN A 695 -28.25 23.70 -9.81
N GLY A 696 -27.23 22.85 -9.73
CA GLY A 696 -27.33 21.45 -9.35
C GLY A 696 -26.94 21.23 -7.88
N GLY A 697 -26.46 20.02 -7.59
CA GLY A 697 -25.92 19.62 -6.29
C GLY A 697 -25.44 18.16 -6.33
N GLY A 698 -25.38 17.51 -5.17
CA GLY A 698 -24.96 16.10 -5.08
C GLY A 698 -26.03 15.12 -5.56
N ALA A 699 -25.63 13.87 -5.78
CA ALA A 699 -26.55 12.76 -6.05
C ALA A 699 -25.96 11.40 -5.67
N ILE A 700 -26.82 10.41 -5.42
CA ILE A 700 -26.43 9.00 -5.33
C ILE A 700 -26.93 8.28 -6.58
N VAL A 701 -26.02 7.75 -7.40
CA VAL A 701 -26.33 6.99 -8.63
C VAL A 701 -25.55 5.69 -8.63
N ASP A 702 -26.23 4.56 -8.85
CA ASP A 702 -25.67 3.19 -8.77
C ASP A 702 -24.87 2.88 -7.48
N ARG A 703 -25.30 3.50 -6.37
CA ARG A 703 -24.68 3.53 -5.03
C ARG A 703 -23.42 4.39 -4.91
N VAL A 704 -22.87 4.96 -5.98
CA VAL A 704 -21.78 5.95 -5.86
C VAL A 704 -22.37 7.27 -5.35
N GLU A 705 -21.75 7.86 -4.34
CA GLU A 705 -22.12 9.14 -3.75
C GLU A 705 -21.29 10.26 -4.39
N TYR A 706 -21.92 11.08 -5.23
CA TYR A 706 -21.31 12.21 -5.89
C TYR A 706 -21.59 13.48 -5.08
N ILE A 707 -20.54 14.02 -4.46
CA ILE A 707 -20.62 15.16 -3.54
C ILE A 707 -20.35 16.52 -4.21
N GLY A 708 -19.90 16.54 -5.47
CA GLY A 708 -19.91 17.75 -6.30
C GLY A 708 -21.20 17.96 -7.09
N MET A 709 -21.49 19.22 -7.49
CA MET A 709 -22.38 19.52 -8.62
C MET A 709 -21.79 19.06 -9.96
N PHE A 710 -20.46 19.15 -10.08
CA PHE A 710 -19.67 18.50 -11.13
C PHE A 710 -18.61 17.60 -10.51
N ASN A 711 -18.41 16.39 -11.05
CA ASN A 711 -17.49 15.40 -10.50
C ASN A 711 -16.56 14.81 -11.57
N ILE A 712 -15.27 14.63 -11.23
CA ILE A 712 -14.32 13.80 -11.99
C ILE A 712 -13.82 12.69 -11.07
N HIS A 713 -14.35 11.48 -11.21
CA HIS A 713 -14.04 10.34 -10.36
C HIS A 713 -13.30 9.28 -11.19
N ARG A 714 -12.03 9.02 -10.86
CA ARG A 714 -11.15 8.03 -11.52
C ARG A 714 -11.06 8.18 -13.03
N ALA A 715 -10.87 9.41 -13.51
CA ALA A 715 -10.63 9.70 -14.93
C ALA A 715 -9.37 10.58 -15.10
N ASP A 716 -8.56 10.25 -16.10
CA ASP A 716 -7.28 10.87 -16.39
C ASP A 716 -7.32 11.68 -17.69
N GLY A 717 -6.59 12.80 -17.71
CA GLY A 717 -6.45 13.67 -18.87
C GLY A 717 -7.69 14.52 -19.19
N VAL A 718 -8.61 14.72 -18.23
CA VAL A 718 -9.81 15.54 -18.44
C VAL A 718 -9.42 17.01 -18.55
N VAL A 719 -9.87 17.70 -19.62
CA VAL A 719 -9.56 19.11 -19.90
C VAL A 719 -10.81 19.96 -19.82
N ILE A 720 -10.75 21.06 -19.07
CA ILE A 720 -11.85 21.97 -18.81
C ILE A 720 -11.35 23.41 -18.95
N GLU A 721 -11.76 24.09 -20.02
CA GLU A 721 -11.24 25.42 -20.37
C GLU A 721 -12.37 26.42 -20.66
N HIS A 722 -12.16 27.69 -20.30
CA HIS A 722 -13.12 28.79 -20.48
C HIS A 722 -14.55 28.49 -20.01
N SER A 723 -14.69 27.73 -18.92
CA SER A 723 -15.96 27.20 -18.43
C SER A 723 -16.35 27.82 -17.08
N THR A 724 -17.63 27.73 -16.70
CA THR A 724 -18.17 28.33 -15.47
C THR A 724 -19.02 27.33 -14.70
N PHE A 725 -18.67 27.11 -13.44
CA PHE A 725 -19.45 26.36 -12.47
C PHE A 725 -19.99 27.35 -11.43
N ARG A 726 -21.31 27.44 -11.25
CA ARG A 726 -21.89 28.47 -10.36
C ARG A 726 -23.14 28.05 -9.63
N ASP A 727 -23.37 28.67 -8.47
CA ASP A 727 -24.63 28.57 -7.73
C ASP A 727 -25.02 27.10 -7.41
N ASN A 728 -24.09 26.30 -6.87
CA ASN A 728 -24.44 25.01 -6.25
C ASN A 728 -25.47 25.27 -5.14
N LEU A 729 -26.61 24.55 -5.15
CA LEU A 729 -27.72 24.80 -4.22
C LEU A 729 -27.87 23.75 -3.12
N ARG A 730 -27.22 22.58 -3.23
CA ARG A 730 -27.30 21.48 -2.25
C ARG A 730 -26.23 20.42 -2.45
N SER A 731 -24.99 20.79 -2.18
CA SER A 731 -23.91 19.85 -1.95
C SER A 731 -22.83 20.51 -1.13
N ASP A 732 -21.94 19.71 -0.57
CA ASP A 732 -20.71 20.25 0.03
C ASP A 732 -19.89 20.90 -1.10
N ASP A 733 -19.62 20.19 -2.21
CA ASP A 733 -18.73 20.70 -3.27
C ASP A 733 -19.47 21.21 -4.51
N THR A 734 -18.86 22.19 -5.19
CA THR A 734 -19.29 22.66 -6.52
C THR A 734 -18.57 21.89 -7.62
N PHE A 735 -17.28 21.65 -7.44
CA PHE A 735 -16.42 20.82 -8.29
C PHE A 735 -15.67 19.84 -7.40
N HIS A 736 -15.80 18.54 -7.64
CA HIS A 736 -15.09 17.51 -6.88
C HIS A 736 -14.27 16.62 -7.83
N ALA A 737 -12.98 16.43 -7.55
CA ALA A 737 -12.16 15.46 -8.26
C ALA A 737 -11.59 14.40 -7.30
N LEU A 738 -11.92 13.14 -7.56
CA LEU A 738 -11.55 11.98 -6.76
C LEU A 738 -10.71 11.03 -7.61
N HIS A 739 -9.51 10.68 -7.15
CA HIS A 739 -8.62 9.74 -7.83
C HIS A 739 -8.31 10.08 -9.32
N SER A 740 -8.22 11.36 -9.69
CA SER A 740 -8.23 11.81 -11.09
C SER A 740 -7.03 12.70 -11.47
N ARG A 741 -6.76 12.83 -12.79
CA ARG A 741 -5.83 13.83 -13.36
C ARG A 741 -6.58 14.74 -14.34
N PHE A 742 -6.63 16.03 -14.04
CA PHE A 742 -7.42 16.98 -14.83
C PHE A 742 -6.72 18.34 -14.99
N TYR A 743 -7.23 19.16 -15.91
CA TYR A 743 -6.73 20.50 -16.19
C TYR A 743 -7.91 21.47 -16.23
N LEU A 744 -8.01 22.35 -15.23
CA LEU A 744 -9.01 23.42 -15.19
C LEU A 744 -8.31 24.75 -15.45
N ARG A 745 -8.59 25.39 -16.60
CA ARG A 745 -7.91 26.64 -17.00
C ARG A 745 -8.87 27.75 -17.42
N HIS A 746 -8.49 28.99 -17.14
CA HIS A 746 -9.21 30.21 -17.55
C HIS A 746 -10.73 30.18 -17.25
N SER A 747 -11.10 29.48 -16.18
CA SER A 747 -12.47 29.12 -15.82
C SER A 747 -12.89 29.78 -14.50
N SER A 748 -14.17 29.69 -14.17
CA SER A 748 -14.73 30.32 -12.96
C SER A 748 -15.52 29.33 -12.10
N VAL A 749 -15.32 29.37 -10.77
CA VAL A 749 -16.13 28.66 -9.78
C VAL A 749 -16.69 29.68 -8.79
N LEU A 750 -18.01 29.90 -8.81
CA LEU A 750 -18.64 31.09 -8.23
C LEU A 750 -19.81 30.72 -7.31
N ARG A 751 -19.83 31.25 -6.08
CA ARG A 751 -20.94 31.10 -5.11
C ARG A 751 -21.24 29.62 -4.83
N ALA A 752 -20.26 28.94 -4.23
CA ALA A 752 -20.37 27.56 -3.77
C ALA A 752 -21.16 27.48 -2.45
N ASN A 753 -21.98 26.43 -2.28
CA ASN A 753 -22.76 26.21 -1.05
C ASN A 753 -21.86 25.95 0.17
N SER A 754 -20.91 25.03 0.06
CA SER A 754 -19.69 25.04 0.88
C SER A 754 -18.49 25.26 -0.02
N ASP A 755 -17.91 24.20 -0.57
CA ASP A 755 -16.56 24.22 -1.11
C ASP A 755 -16.61 24.39 -2.64
N ALA A 756 -15.71 25.22 -3.17
CA ALA A 756 -15.69 25.50 -4.59
C ALA A 756 -15.01 24.37 -5.38
N ILE A 757 -13.83 23.93 -4.92
CA ILE A 757 -13.05 22.85 -5.53
C ILE A 757 -12.55 21.93 -4.39
N ASP A 758 -12.99 20.68 -4.31
CA ASP A 758 -12.36 19.66 -3.47
C ASP A 758 -11.64 18.62 -4.33
N LEU A 759 -10.40 18.30 -3.97
CA LEU A 759 -9.54 17.34 -4.67
C LEU A 759 -9.12 16.21 -3.71
N ASP A 760 -9.86 15.11 -3.73
CA ASP A 760 -9.52 13.84 -3.11
C ASP A 760 -8.53 13.05 -3.99
N ILE A 761 -7.32 12.77 -3.47
CA ILE A 761 -6.33 11.84 -4.03
C ILE A 761 -6.05 12.07 -5.53
N SER A 762 -5.99 13.35 -5.93
CA SER A 762 -6.01 13.79 -7.33
C SER A 762 -4.80 14.67 -7.68
N SER A 763 -4.59 14.85 -8.98
CA SER A 763 -3.45 15.55 -9.57
C SER A 763 -3.85 16.37 -10.80
N GLY A 764 -2.91 17.14 -11.36
CA GLY A 764 -3.15 17.97 -12.54
C GLY A 764 -2.95 19.45 -12.29
N GLU A 765 -3.71 20.32 -12.95
CA GLU A 765 -3.49 21.77 -12.94
C GLU A 765 -4.77 22.60 -12.74
N LEU A 766 -4.67 23.62 -11.87
CA LEU A 766 -5.60 24.74 -11.76
C LEU A 766 -4.86 26.00 -12.23
N VAL A 767 -5.15 26.51 -13.43
CA VAL A 767 -4.40 27.62 -14.06
C VAL A 767 -5.29 28.84 -14.36
N ASP A 768 -4.91 30.00 -13.84
CA ASP A 768 -5.52 31.31 -14.15
C ASP A 768 -7.07 31.35 -13.98
N ASN A 769 -7.60 30.66 -12.97
CA ASN A 769 -9.04 30.60 -12.67
C ASN A 769 -9.48 31.67 -11.67
N VAL A 770 -10.78 31.95 -11.65
CA VAL A 770 -11.45 32.77 -10.61
C VAL A 770 -12.28 31.87 -9.70
N ILE A 771 -11.98 31.89 -8.40
CA ILE A 771 -12.76 31.24 -7.35
C ILE A 771 -13.27 32.34 -6.41
N GLU A 772 -14.59 32.55 -6.36
CA GLU A 772 -15.17 33.66 -5.59
C GLU A 772 -16.44 33.28 -4.80
N ASP A 773 -16.50 33.74 -3.55
CA ASP A 773 -17.61 33.63 -2.59
C ASP A 773 -18.06 32.20 -2.29
N ALA A 774 -17.11 31.31 -1.99
CA ALA A 774 -17.40 29.97 -1.47
C ALA A 774 -17.86 29.99 0.01
N GLY A 775 -18.90 29.23 0.37
CA GLY A 775 -19.41 29.15 1.74
C GLY A 775 -18.43 28.51 2.74
N GLY A 776 -17.62 27.55 2.28
CA GLY A 776 -16.54 26.91 3.01
C GLY A 776 -15.18 27.25 2.40
N ASP A 777 -14.53 26.27 1.78
CA ASP A 777 -13.18 26.42 1.23
C ASP A 777 -13.16 26.78 -0.26
N GLY A 778 -12.20 27.62 -0.67
CA GLY A 778 -11.99 27.94 -2.09
C GLY A 778 -11.39 26.76 -2.86
N ILE A 779 -10.40 26.09 -2.26
CA ILE A 779 -9.82 24.83 -2.72
C ILE A 779 -9.48 24.01 -1.46
N ASP A 780 -10.06 22.83 -1.21
CA ASP A 780 -9.48 21.83 -0.28
C ASP A 780 -8.83 20.67 -1.07
N LEU A 781 -7.89 19.99 -0.42
CA LEU A 781 -7.04 18.94 -0.96
C LEU A 781 -6.90 17.84 0.09
N MET A 782 -7.18 16.59 -0.25
CA MET A 782 -6.86 15.43 0.61
C MET A 782 -5.93 14.46 -0.14
N SER A 783 -4.70 14.24 0.36
CA SER A 783 -3.68 13.38 -0.30
C SER A 783 -3.36 13.74 -1.77
N SER A 784 -3.48 15.01 -2.15
CA SER A 784 -3.47 15.49 -3.54
C SER A 784 -2.21 16.25 -3.95
N THR A 785 -1.92 16.29 -5.24
CA THR A 785 -0.66 16.85 -5.82
C THR A 785 -0.85 17.81 -7.00
N PRO A 786 -1.84 18.72 -7.00
CA PRO A 786 -2.05 19.65 -8.11
C PRO A 786 -0.98 20.74 -8.21
N ARG A 787 -0.82 21.30 -9.42
CA ARG A 787 -0.19 22.61 -9.66
C ARG A 787 -1.29 23.66 -9.62
N ILE A 788 -1.23 24.58 -8.65
CA ILE A 788 -2.21 25.65 -8.45
C ILE A 788 -1.50 26.95 -8.84
N ILE A 789 -1.77 27.46 -10.06
CA ILE A 789 -1.00 28.55 -10.67
C ILE A 789 -1.87 29.73 -11.11
N GLY A 790 -1.50 30.96 -10.74
CA GLY A 790 -2.10 32.18 -11.31
C GLY A 790 -3.55 32.47 -10.89
N ASN A 791 -4.14 31.65 -10.01
CA ASN A 791 -5.55 31.74 -9.67
C ASN A 791 -5.84 32.92 -8.73
N ARG A 792 -7.05 33.45 -8.85
CA ARG A 792 -7.63 34.46 -7.95
C ARG A 792 -8.67 33.79 -7.06
N VAL A 793 -8.37 33.66 -5.77
CA VAL A 793 -9.25 33.05 -4.77
C VAL A 793 -9.70 34.10 -3.76
N SER A 794 -11.00 34.31 -3.57
CA SER A 794 -11.47 35.29 -2.59
C SER A 794 -12.86 35.07 -2.02
N GLY A 795 -13.09 35.60 -0.81
CA GLY A 795 -14.39 35.60 -0.16
C GLY A 795 -14.75 34.31 0.59
N SER A 796 -13.90 33.28 0.55
CA SER A 796 -14.15 31.97 1.19
C SER A 796 -14.50 32.07 2.67
N GLY A 797 -15.60 31.42 3.06
CA GLY A 797 -16.13 31.43 4.42
C GLY A 797 -15.20 30.81 5.47
N ASP A 798 -14.37 29.82 5.07
CA ASP A 798 -13.26 29.29 5.87
C ASP A 798 -11.89 29.53 5.17
N LYS A 799 -11.26 28.59 4.44
CA LYS A 799 -9.92 28.83 3.82
C LYS A 799 -10.04 29.27 2.37
N GLY A 800 -9.12 30.12 1.92
CA GLY A 800 -8.86 30.32 0.49
C GLY A 800 -8.31 29.05 -0.14
N ILE A 801 -7.19 28.54 0.40
CA ILE A 801 -6.62 27.23 0.04
C ILE A 801 -6.39 26.41 1.32
N SER A 802 -7.01 25.25 1.37
CA SER A 802 -6.86 24.23 2.41
C SER A 802 -6.03 23.08 1.82
N ILE A 803 -4.95 22.70 2.50
CA ILE A 803 -3.96 21.76 2.00
C ILE A 803 -3.85 20.63 3.02
N GLY A 804 -4.49 19.50 2.73
CA GLY A 804 -4.81 18.48 3.71
C GLY A 804 -4.11 17.15 3.55
N GLU A 805 -4.01 16.45 4.69
CA GLU A 805 -3.93 15.00 4.72
C GLU A 805 -2.84 14.43 3.77
N ALA A 806 -1.59 14.84 3.98
CA ALA A 806 -0.39 14.52 3.20
C ALA A 806 -0.36 14.97 1.72
N SER A 807 -1.09 16.04 1.37
CA SER A 807 -1.00 16.69 0.05
C SER A 807 0.35 17.39 -0.17
N THR A 808 0.86 17.39 -1.42
CA THR A 808 2.11 18.09 -1.79
C THR A 808 1.94 18.93 -3.08
N PRO A 809 1.08 19.97 -3.07
CA PRO A 809 0.84 20.81 -4.24
C PRO A 809 1.98 21.82 -4.47
N PHE A 810 2.16 22.21 -5.73
CA PHE A 810 2.94 23.39 -6.11
C PHE A 810 1.98 24.58 -6.27
N VAL A 811 2.02 25.52 -5.33
CA VAL A 811 1.11 26.67 -5.25
C VAL A 811 1.89 27.94 -5.63
N PHE A 812 1.70 28.40 -6.86
CA PHE A 812 2.55 29.43 -7.49
C PHE A 812 1.75 30.63 -8.02
N ASN A 813 2.19 31.85 -7.69
CA ASN A 813 1.66 33.08 -8.30
C ASN A 813 0.14 33.31 -8.11
N ASN A 814 -0.46 32.86 -7.01
CA ASN A 814 -1.90 33.02 -6.74
C ASN A 814 -2.20 34.23 -5.84
N ASP A 815 -3.38 34.83 -6.02
CA ASP A 815 -3.91 35.93 -5.21
C ASP A 815 -5.03 35.43 -4.29
N VAL A 816 -4.83 35.47 -2.97
CA VAL A 816 -5.71 34.85 -1.96
C VAL A 816 -6.12 35.87 -0.91
N PHE A 817 -7.37 36.35 -0.95
CA PHE A 817 -7.78 37.53 -0.19
C PHE A 817 -9.25 37.57 0.29
N ARG A 818 -9.51 38.29 1.38
CA ARG A 818 -10.82 38.41 2.08
C ARG A 818 -11.36 37.11 2.72
N CYS A 819 -10.61 36.00 2.69
CA CYS A 819 -11.04 34.73 3.28
C CYS A 819 -10.93 34.74 4.82
N SER A 820 -11.56 33.77 5.48
CA SER A 820 -11.39 33.54 6.93
C SER A 820 -9.93 33.19 7.25
N ILE A 821 -9.35 32.29 6.46
CA ILE A 821 -7.94 31.92 6.46
C ILE A 821 -7.45 32.04 5.02
N GLY A 822 -6.26 32.60 4.80
CA GLY A 822 -5.66 32.62 3.46
C GLY A 822 -5.30 31.21 3.02
N ILE A 823 -4.34 30.60 3.71
CA ILE A 823 -3.90 29.21 3.47
C ILE A 823 -3.86 28.43 4.79
N GLU A 824 -4.48 27.25 4.86
CA GLU A 824 -4.28 26.28 5.96
C GLU A 824 -3.54 25.03 5.44
N VAL A 825 -2.46 24.63 6.11
CA VAL A 825 -1.69 23.42 5.80
C VAL A 825 -1.83 22.44 6.96
N LYS A 826 -2.26 21.22 6.66
CA LYS A 826 -2.67 20.20 7.64
C LYS A 826 -1.88 18.91 7.47
N ASP A 827 -1.76 18.14 8.55
CA ASP A 827 -1.71 16.67 8.50
C ASP A 827 -0.64 16.05 7.57
N ARG A 828 0.62 16.40 7.79
CA ARG A 828 1.81 15.97 7.03
C ARG A 828 1.86 16.47 5.58
N SER A 829 1.03 17.46 5.21
CA SER A 829 1.13 18.10 3.90
C SER A 829 2.37 18.97 3.77
N ASP A 830 3.08 18.84 2.65
CA ASP A 830 4.36 19.51 2.33
C ASP A 830 4.20 20.30 1.01
N PRO A 831 3.51 21.46 1.03
CA PRO A 831 3.32 22.30 -0.15
C PRO A 831 4.49 23.25 -0.39
N ILE A 832 4.75 23.55 -1.66
CA ILE A 832 5.64 24.64 -2.07
C ILE A 832 4.77 25.87 -2.37
N LEU A 833 4.83 26.88 -1.49
CA LEU A 833 4.12 28.15 -1.62
C LEU A 833 5.09 29.22 -2.18
N LEU A 834 4.98 29.52 -3.48
CA LEU A 834 5.94 30.36 -4.22
C LEU A 834 5.25 31.58 -4.89
N HIS A 835 5.77 32.80 -4.75
CA HIS A 835 5.21 34.03 -5.38
C HIS A 835 3.73 34.35 -5.09
N ASN A 836 3.11 33.76 -4.07
CA ASN A 836 1.71 34.05 -3.77
C ASN A 836 1.54 35.41 -3.07
N ARG A 837 0.33 35.98 -3.18
CA ARG A 837 -0.10 37.15 -2.41
C ARG A 837 -1.27 36.75 -1.51
N VAL A 838 -1.02 36.62 -0.21
CA VAL A 838 -2.00 36.18 0.79
C VAL A 838 -2.36 37.38 1.67
N VAL A 839 -3.46 38.08 1.34
CA VAL A 839 -3.70 39.45 1.86
C VAL A 839 -5.11 39.73 2.38
N ASN A 840 -5.21 40.58 3.40
CA ASN A 840 -6.48 41.03 3.98
C ASN A 840 -7.42 39.89 4.47
N ASN A 841 -6.86 38.75 4.87
CA ASN A 841 -7.58 37.60 5.44
C ASN A 841 -7.67 37.71 6.98
N LYS A 842 -8.58 36.99 7.65
CA LYS A 842 -8.63 37.01 9.13
C LYS A 842 -7.41 36.30 9.73
N THR A 843 -6.98 35.20 9.13
CA THR A 843 -5.66 34.56 9.34
C THR A 843 -4.90 34.49 8.01
N GLY A 844 -3.60 34.78 7.96
CA GLY A 844 -2.78 34.66 6.75
C GLY A 844 -2.45 33.20 6.42
N LEU A 845 -1.43 32.65 7.10
CA LEU A 845 -1.08 31.23 7.08
C LEU A 845 -1.53 30.53 8.36
N ARG A 846 -1.97 29.27 8.27
CA ARG A 846 -2.16 28.41 9.44
C ARG A 846 -1.57 27.02 9.19
N GLU A 847 -0.89 26.48 10.18
CA GLU A 847 -0.20 25.19 10.09
C GLU A 847 -0.60 24.34 11.32
N ARG A 848 -1.26 23.18 11.13
CA ARG A 848 -1.72 22.33 12.25
C ARG A 848 -1.86 20.83 11.93
N ARG A 849 -2.05 20.01 12.97
CA ARG A 849 -2.50 18.61 12.85
C ARG A 849 -3.98 18.47 13.25
N LYS A 850 -4.85 18.25 12.27
CA LYS A 850 -6.31 18.01 12.40
C LYS A 850 -6.60 16.50 12.53
N ASN A 851 -5.92 15.66 11.76
CA ASN A 851 -6.11 14.21 11.65
C ASN A 851 -4.84 13.47 12.12
N TRP A 852 -4.76 13.25 13.43
CA TRP A 852 -3.62 12.66 14.17
C TRP A 852 -2.94 11.46 13.49
N ARG A 853 -3.68 10.62 12.74
CA ARG A 853 -3.19 9.45 12.01
C ARG A 853 -2.09 9.74 10.97
N TYR A 854 -1.94 10.98 10.50
CA TYR A 854 -0.83 11.36 9.60
C TYR A 854 0.50 11.62 10.34
N GLY A 855 0.49 11.76 11.66
CA GLY A 855 1.67 11.88 12.52
C GLY A 855 2.37 13.25 12.55
N GLY A 856 2.09 14.15 11.59
CA GLY A 856 2.63 15.51 11.53
C GLY A 856 1.53 16.56 11.29
N GLY A 857 1.86 17.83 11.47
CA GLY A 857 1.01 18.98 11.12
C GLY A 857 1.29 19.53 9.72
N GLY A 858 1.15 20.83 9.49
CA GLY A 858 1.52 21.45 8.21
C GLY A 858 3.02 21.63 8.07
N TRP A 859 3.61 21.18 6.96
CA TRP A 859 5.07 21.12 6.73
C TRP A 859 5.54 22.03 5.58
N SER A 860 5.05 23.26 5.53
CA SER A 860 5.17 24.17 4.38
C SER A 860 6.61 24.52 3.97
N THR A 861 6.90 24.50 2.66
CA THR A 861 8.00 25.29 2.08
C THR A 861 7.44 26.61 1.57
N VAL A 862 7.86 27.74 2.14
CA VAL A 862 7.34 29.08 1.77
C VAL A 862 8.48 29.95 1.24
N ALA A 863 8.35 30.36 -0.01
CA ALA A 863 9.35 31.09 -0.76
C ALA A 863 8.74 32.29 -1.50
N GLN A 864 9.42 33.44 -1.50
CA GLN A 864 9.01 34.66 -2.23
C GLN A 864 7.51 35.03 -2.14
N THR A 865 6.84 34.71 -1.03
CA THR A 865 5.40 34.92 -0.84
C THR A 865 5.18 36.15 0.06
N ILE A 866 4.17 36.97 -0.26
CA ILE A 866 3.79 38.15 0.52
C ILE A 866 2.57 37.85 1.38
N PHE A 867 2.71 38.12 2.68
CA PHE A 867 1.60 38.22 3.63
C PHE A 867 1.44 39.68 4.05
N SER A 868 0.28 40.31 3.83
CA SER A 868 0.05 41.70 4.26
C SER A 868 -1.43 42.00 4.54
N GLY A 869 -1.71 42.92 5.47
CA GLY A 869 -3.07 43.28 5.88
C GLY A 869 -3.87 42.18 6.59
N ASN A 870 -3.32 40.97 6.75
CA ASN A 870 -3.98 39.87 7.48
C ASN A 870 -4.10 40.22 8.97
N LYS A 871 -5.28 40.01 9.57
CA LYS A 871 -5.52 40.36 10.99
C LYS A 871 -4.66 39.54 11.96
N VAL A 872 -4.44 38.27 11.65
CA VAL A 872 -3.44 37.40 12.29
C VAL A 872 -2.50 36.90 11.19
N PRO A 873 -1.21 37.30 11.15
CA PRO A 873 -0.30 36.90 10.09
C PRO A 873 -0.14 35.39 9.95
N ARG A 874 0.08 34.69 11.08
CA ARG A 874 0.32 33.25 11.14
C ARG A 874 -0.20 32.60 12.42
N VAL A 875 -0.59 31.32 12.35
CA VAL A 875 -0.83 30.43 13.51
C VAL A 875 -0.17 29.07 13.23
N ARG A 876 0.56 28.50 14.20
CA ARG A 876 1.24 27.19 14.05
C ARG A 876 1.12 26.35 15.34
N ASP A 877 0.98 25.02 15.22
CA ASP A 877 1.07 24.06 16.33
C ASP A 877 2.43 23.33 16.45
N GLU A 878 2.60 22.52 17.50
CA GLU A 878 3.86 21.81 17.81
C GLU A 878 4.19 20.60 16.90
N PHE A 879 3.26 20.21 16.01
CA PHE A 879 3.46 19.11 15.05
C PHE A 879 3.82 19.63 13.65
N SER A 880 3.72 20.95 13.47
CA SER A 880 3.88 21.66 12.21
C SER A 880 5.27 22.29 12.11
N ARG A 881 5.81 22.30 10.89
CA ARG A 881 7.17 22.76 10.60
C ARG A 881 7.16 23.62 9.34
N LEU A 882 8.12 24.52 9.21
CA LEU A 882 8.18 25.48 8.10
C LEU A 882 9.60 25.49 7.53
N THR A 883 9.73 25.81 6.25
CA THR A 883 11.00 26.11 5.58
C THR A 883 10.89 27.45 4.86
N LEU A 884 11.78 28.40 5.17
CA LEU A 884 11.68 29.80 4.73
C LEU A 884 12.78 30.20 3.74
N ALA A 885 12.39 30.93 2.69
CA ALA A 885 13.31 31.70 1.84
C ALA A 885 12.66 32.98 1.28
N SER A 886 13.22 34.15 1.62
CA SER A 886 12.81 35.44 1.02
C SER A 886 11.31 35.78 1.11
N VAL A 887 10.69 35.45 2.25
CA VAL A 887 9.28 35.72 2.56
C VAL A 887 9.11 37.10 3.21
N ALA A 888 7.96 37.74 3.00
CA ALA A 888 7.61 39.03 3.60
C ALA A 888 6.32 38.94 4.45
N GLY A 889 6.34 39.63 5.61
CA GLY A 889 5.15 39.86 6.45
C GLY A 889 4.53 38.66 7.18
N LEU A 890 5.16 37.47 7.14
CA LEU A 890 4.59 36.25 7.72
C LEU A 890 4.43 36.30 9.26
N ASP A 891 5.41 36.87 9.96
CA ASP A 891 5.42 36.93 11.44
C ASP A 891 5.14 38.34 11.99
N SER A 892 4.79 39.32 11.14
CA SER A 892 4.47 40.70 11.57
C SER A 892 3.41 41.36 10.70
N ALA A 893 2.40 41.95 11.32
CA ALA A 893 1.28 42.59 10.61
C ALA A 893 1.75 43.85 9.87
N GLY A 894 1.75 43.78 8.53
CA GLY A 894 1.96 44.92 7.65
C GLY A 894 3.39 45.19 7.20
N SER A 895 4.40 44.43 7.65
CA SER A 895 5.78 44.63 7.17
C SER A 895 6.05 43.90 5.86
N ALA A 896 6.13 44.63 4.75
CA ALA A 896 6.49 44.11 3.44
C ALA A 896 8.02 43.83 3.27
N THR A 897 8.83 44.06 4.30
CA THR A 897 10.28 43.84 4.24
C THR A 897 10.62 42.35 4.18
N VAL A 898 11.35 41.95 3.14
CA VAL A 898 11.98 40.62 3.05
C VAL A 898 13.12 40.53 4.07
N ALA A 899 13.11 39.50 4.92
CA ALA A 899 14.15 39.35 5.96
C ALA A 899 15.52 38.97 5.38
N GLU A 900 15.56 38.06 4.40
CA GLU A 900 16.80 37.55 3.80
C GLU A 900 16.58 37.20 2.31
N THR A 901 17.47 37.67 1.43
CA THR A 901 17.48 37.34 -0.01
C THR A 901 18.47 36.20 -0.30
N GLY A 902 18.02 35.11 -0.92
CA GLY A 902 18.88 33.99 -1.33
C GLY A 902 18.57 33.53 -2.76
N ASP A 903 19.51 32.79 -3.38
CA ASP A 903 19.24 32.22 -4.70
C ASP A 903 18.24 31.06 -4.61
N LEU A 904 17.16 31.19 -5.39
CA LEU A 904 16.10 30.20 -5.56
C LEU A 904 16.02 29.69 -7.00
N SER A 905 17.01 30.00 -7.85
CA SER A 905 17.08 29.55 -9.25
C SER A 905 16.92 28.04 -9.40
N TRP A 906 17.39 27.25 -8.43
CA TRP A 906 17.20 25.80 -8.35
C TRP A 906 15.73 25.40 -8.11
N LEU A 907 14.98 26.13 -7.29
CA LEU A 907 13.58 25.83 -6.95
C LEU A 907 12.68 26.04 -8.18
N TYR A 908 12.83 27.18 -8.86
CA TYR A 908 12.12 27.45 -10.12
C TYR A 908 12.42 26.36 -11.17
N ARG A 909 13.68 25.91 -11.28
CA ARG A 909 14.09 24.84 -12.21
C ARG A 909 13.53 23.46 -11.83
N MET A 910 13.41 23.11 -10.55
CA MET A 910 12.75 21.86 -10.13
C MET A 910 11.26 21.90 -10.43
N GLU A 911 10.58 23.01 -10.12
CA GLU A 911 9.12 23.13 -10.27
C GLU A 911 8.64 23.49 -11.69
N GLY A 912 9.56 23.50 -12.66
CA GLY A 912 9.25 23.68 -14.09
C GLY A 912 8.74 25.07 -14.45
N VAL A 913 9.26 26.12 -13.80
CA VAL A 913 8.86 27.52 -14.04
C VAL A 913 10.06 28.43 -14.29
N VAL A 914 9.85 29.47 -15.10
CA VAL A 914 10.83 30.55 -15.32
C VAL A 914 10.16 31.89 -14.97
N PRO A 915 10.56 32.53 -13.86
CA PRO A 915 10.08 33.86 -13.51
C PRO A 915 10.79 34.96 -14.33
N PRO A 916 10.26 36.20 -14.34
CA PRO A 916 10.94 37.35 -14.94
C PRO A 916 12.29 37.64 -14.28
N SER A 917 13.22 38.22 -15.05
CA SER A 917 14.50 38.68 -14.49
C SER A 917 14.28 39.77 -13.44
N GLY A 918 14.92 39.64 -12.28
CA GLY A 918 14.73 40.57 -11.15
C GLY A 918 13.39 40.47 -10.43
N ALA A 919 12.63 39.37 -10.61
CA ALA A 919 11.37 39.14 -9.93
C ALA A 919 11.48 39.31 -8.40
N THR A 920 10.52 40.06 -7.84
CA THR A 920 10.34 40.26 -6.40
C THR A 920 9.24 39.34 -5.85
N PRO A 921 9.19 39.12 -4.52
CA PRO A 921 8.08 38.41 -3.88
C PRO A 921 6.69 38.91 -4.25
N GLY A 922 5.71 38.01 -4.20
CA GLY A 922 4.34 38.25 -4.66
C GLY A 922 4.17 38.05 -6.17
N LEU A 923 3.05 38.54 -6.70
CA LEU A 923 2.55 38.19 -8.03
C LEU A 923 3.48 38.62 -9.17
N LEU A 924 3.67 37.72 -10.12
CA LEU A 924 4.38 37.90 -11.37
C LEU A 924 3.40 38.29 -12.48
N SER A 925 3.74 39.34 -13.24
CA SER A 925 2.97 39.79 -14.42
C SER A 925 3.11 38.85 -15.63
N ALA A 926 4.13 38.00 -15.65
CA ALA A 926 4.35 36.96 -16.63
C ALA A 926 5.26 35.86 -16.03
N TRP A 927 5.15 34.64 -16.53
CA TRP A 927 6.06 33.52 -16.27
C TRP A 927 5.94 32.55 -17.45
N THR A 928 6.89 31.62 -17.61
CA THR A 928 6.75 30.53 -18.60
C THR A 928 7.01 29.18 -17.97
N ALA A 929 6.23 28.17 -18.35
CA ALA A 929 6.53 26.78 -18.03
C ALA A 929 7.84 26.32 -18.72
N ALA A 930 8.58 25.45 -18.05
CA ALA A 930 9.78 24.81 -18.57
C ALA A 930 9.85 23.36 -18.07
N ALA A 931 10.67 22.53 -18.71
CA ALA A 931 10.87 21.15 -18.26
C ALA A 931 11.50 21.11 -16.84
N PRO A 932 10.88 20.44 -15.86
CA PRO A 932 11.47 20.20 -14.54
C PRO A 932 12.87 19.58 -14.61
N ILE A 933 13.82 20.14 -13.86
CA ILE A 933 15.14 19.53 -13.66
C ILE A 933 15.07 18.59 -12.45
N LEU A 934 15.10 17.29 -12.72
CA LEU A 934 15.21 16.25 -11.69
C LEU A 934 16.60 16.26 -11.02
N PRO A 935 16.71 16.02 -9.70
CA PRO A 935 17.99 15.87 -9.04
C PRO A 935 18.71 14.56 -9.44
N ILE A 936 20.04 14.55 -9.37
CA ILE A 936 20.87 13.35 -9.66
C ILE A 936 21.14 12.47 -8.44
N ASP A 937 20.91 12.99 -7.24
CA ASP A 937 20.88 12.29 -5.95
C ASP A 937 20.01 13.14 -5.01
N GLU A 938 19.14 12.49 -4.25
CA GLU A 938 18.31 13.13 -3.25
C GLU A 938 18.05 12.17 -2.09
N GLN A 939 17.69 12.74 -0.94
CA GLN A 939 17.35 11.93 0.22
C GLN A 939 16.37 12.68 1.15
N THR A 940 15.23 12.04 1.40
CA THR A 940 14.29 12.33 2.49
C THR A 940 14.46 11.30 3.61
N PHE A 941 14.24 11.70 4.87
CA PHE A 941 14.52 10.84 6.02
C PHE A 941 13.26 10.35 6.72
N THR A 942 12.65 9.30 6.16
CA THR A 942 11.50 8.62 6.77
C THR A 942 11.96 7.62 7.83
N ASP A 943 11.25 7.57 8.95
CA ASP A 943 11.38 6.51 9.96
C ASP A 943 10.68 5.22 9.46
N ASP A 944 11.47 4.17 9.22
CA ASP A 944 11.09 2.95 8.50
C ASP A 944 11.96 1.75 8.93
N PHE A 945 11.83 0.58 8.29
CA PHE A 945 12.64 -0.63 8.56
C PHE A 945 13.93 -0.73 7.71
N ALA A 946 14.31 0.32 6.98
CA ALA A 946 15.62 0.45 6.32
C ALA A 946 16.66 1.08 7.26
N ASP A 947 17.89 1.25 6.76
CA ASP A 947 19.04 1.71 7.54
C ASP A 947 18.76 2.96 8.41
N VAL A 948 19.20 2.90 9.67
CA VAL A 948 18.83 3.87 10.72
C VAL A 948 19.41 5.27 10.51
N SER A 949 20.48 5.42 9.72
CA SER A 949 21.05 6.74 9.37
C SER A 949 20.96 7.10 7.89
N GLY A 950 20.37 6.25 7.04
CA GLY A 950 20.29 6.47 5.60
C GLY A 950 21.66 6.50 4.91
N GLY A 951 22.66 5.78 5.42
CA GLY A 951 24.03 5.76 4.91
C GLY A 951 24.91 6.94 5.37
N TRP A 952 24.44 7.74 6.33
CA TRP A 952 25.24 8.77 6.98
C TRP A 952 26.01 8.20 8.19
N ILE A 953 27.29 8.56 8.30
CA ILE A 953 28.22 8.03 9.31
C ILE A 953 28.68 9.17 10.21
N GLY A 954 28.47 9.04 11.52
CA GLY A 954 28.93 9.99 12.53
C GLY A 954 30.39 9.77 12.94
N SER A 955 31.11 10.84 13.24
CA SER A 955 32.49 10.80 13.77
C SER A 955 32.81 12.06 14.61
N GLY A 956 33.94 12.04 15.32
CA GLY A 956 34.31 13.13 16.25
C GLY A 956 33.37 13.17 17.46
N GLY A 957 32.93 14.37 17.86
CA GLY A 957 31.97 14.59 18.94
C GLY A 957 30.51 14.24 18.63
N THR A 958 30.20 13.66 17.46
CA THR A 958 28.84 13.28 17.08
C THR A 958 28.33 12.13 17.96
N SER A 959 27.29 12.41 18.74
CA SER A 959 26.69 11.49 19.71
C SER A 959 25.43 10.78 19.22
N ARG A 960 24.76 11.28 18.18
CA ARG A 960 23.54 10.69 17.58
C ARG A 960 23.56 10.94 16.07
N VAL A 961 23.21 9.91 15.29
CA VAL A 961 22.87 10.00 13.86
C VAL A 961 21.75 8.99 13.63
N GLU A 962 20.50 9.44 13.64
CA GLU A 962 19.35 8.56 13.39
C GLU A 962 18.25 9.29 12.64
N LYS A 963 17.56 8.59 11.72
CA LYS A 963 16.28 9.04 11.17
C LYS A 963 15.26 9.01 12.30
N ARG A 964 14.49 10.09 12.48
CA ARG A 964 13.33 10.10 13.38
C ARG A 964 12.22 10.94 12.74
N ARG A 965 11.02 10.35 12.64
CA ARG A 965 9.81 10.90 11.95
C ARG A 965 10.02 11.24 10.47
N ASP A 966 10.80 12.28 10.20
CA ASP A 966 10.82 13.10 8.99
C ASP A 966 12.12 13.92 8.80
N ALA A 967 13.17 13.61 9.58
CA ALA A 967 14.50 14.20 9.48
C ALA A 967 15.60 13.22 9.94
N LEU A 968 16.83 13.44 9.47
CA LEU A 968 18.04 12.88 10.07
C LEU A 968 18.45 13.77 11.25
N ILE A 969 18.28 13.24 12.46
CA ILE A 969 18.65 13.93 13.70
C ILE A 969 20.13 13.67 13.98
N VAL A 970 20.91 14.75 14.02
CA VAL A 970 22.34 14.72 14.27
C VAL A 970 22.67 15.55 15.51
N GLU A 971 23.18 14.91 16.54
CA GLU A 971 23.61 15.59 17.78
C GLU A 971 25.13 15.49 17.91
N ALA A 972 25.77 16.58 18.36
CA ALA A 972 27.17 16.58 18.78
C ALA A 972 27.30 17.10 20.22
N GLN A 973 27.96 16.32 21.08
CA GLN A 973 28.10 16.60 22.50
C GLN A 973 29.56 16.94 22.85
N ARG A 974 29.74 18.02 23.63
CA ARG A 974 31.01 18.46 24.27
C ARG A 974 32.18 18.82 23.34
N ALA A 975 32.20 18.36 22.10
CA ALA A 975 33.22 18.63 21.09
C ALA A 975 32.61 18.78 19.68
N ALA A 976 33.41 19.25 18.72
CA ALA A 976 32.99 19.33 17.32
C ALA A 976 32.69 17.93 16.75
N GLY A 977 31.54 17.78 16.10
CA GLY A 977 31.09 16.56 15.46
C GLY A 977 31.25 16.62 13.95
N THR A 978 31.21 15.46 13.30
CA THR A 978 31.03 15.36 11.84
C THR A 978 30.03 14.25 11.54
N VAL A 979 29.26 14.43 10.47
CA VAL A 979 28.39 13.39 9.90
C VAL A 979 28.59 13.39 8.37
N ALA A 980 28.73 12.22 7.75
CA ALA A 980 29.10 12.14 6.33
C ALA A 980 28.47 10.97 5.58
N ARG A 981 28.05 11.19 4.33
CA ARG A 981 27.56 10.16 3.39
C ARG A 981 28.55 10.02 2.23
N PRO A 982 28.99 8.80 1.86
CA PRO A 982 29.73 8.57 0.63
C PRO A 982 28.78 8.76 -0.57
N VAL A 983 29.26 9.40 -1.64
CA VAL A 983 28.43 9.74 -2.82
C VAL A 983 29.19 9.42 -4.12
N ARG A 984 28.50 9.47 -5.26
CA ARG A 984 29.08 9.27 -6.60
C ARG A 984 28.47 10.23 -7.61
N TRP A 985 28.59 11.53 -7.38
CA TRP A 985 28.03 12.55 -8.27
C TRP A 985 28.97 12.85 -9.42
N SER A 986 28.42 12.96 -10.63
CA SER A 986 29.12 13.44 -11.83
C SER A 986 28.37 14.65 -12.36
N LEU A 987 29.00 15.82 -12.27
CA LEU A 987 28.41 17.11 -12.64
C LEU A 987 29.29 17.75 -13.72
N PRO A 988 29.15 17.37 -15.01
CA PRO A 988 30.02 17.87 -16.08
C PRO A 988 29.91 19.38 -16.30
N ASN A 989 28.72 19.95 -16.05
CA ASN A 989 28.45 21.39 -16.14
C ASN A 989 28.46 22.08 -14.76
N GLY A 990 28.68 21.33 -13.68
CA GLY A 990 28.37 21.73 -12.30
C GLY A 990 26.91 21.51 -11.91
N GLY A 991 26.49 22.08 -10.78
CA GLY A 991 25.13 22.02 -10.22
C GLY A 991 25.07 22.63 -8.82
N THR A 992 23.91 22.53 -8.17
CA THR A 992 23.67 23.03 -6.81
C THR A 992 23.32 21.87 -5.89
N LEU A 993 24.03 21.73 -4.77
CA LEU A 993 23.58 20.92 -3.63
C LEU A 993 22.69 21.80 -2.74
N ILE A 994 21.46 21.37 -2.50
CA ILE A 994 20.52 22.01 -1.57
C ILE A 994 20.38 21.10 -0.35
N LEU A 995 20.56 21.65 0.85
CA LEU A 995 20.21 20.99 2.11
C LEU A 995 19.08 21.75 2.80
N GLU A 996 18.03 21.05 3.22
CA GLU A 996 17.00 21.61 4.08
C GLU A 996 17.38 21.33 5.54
N VAL A 997 17.78 22.37 6.26
CA VAL A 997 18.34 22.24 7.62
C VAL A 997 17.61 23.13 8.63
N ALA A 998 17.21 22.51 9.73
CA ALA A 998 16.94 23.19 10.99
C ALA A 998 17.96 22.77 12.05
N GLY A 999 17.90 23.40 13.21
CA GLY A 999 18.77 23.05 14.33
C GLY A 999 18.73 24.08 15.44
N ARG A 1000 19.60 23.87 16.44
CA ARG A 1000 19.79 24.76 17.58
C ARG A 1000 21.14 24.51 18.23
N ASP A 1001 21.62 25.48 19.00
CA ASP A 1001 22.81 25.35 19.85
C ASP A 1001 24.10 25.05 19.05
N LEU A 1002 24.16 25.52 17.80
CA LEU A 1002 25.29 25.40 16.88
C LEU A 1002 25.93 26.77 16.60
N GLY A 1003 27.26 26.80 16.56
CA GLY A 1003 28.08 27.94 16.15
C GLY A 1003 28.47 27.87 14.67
N ARG A 1004 29.77 27.94 14.38
CA ARG A 1004 30.32 27.94 13.00
C ARG A 1004 30.31 26.54 12.34
N SER A 1005 29.15 25.92 12.27
CA SER A 1005 28.93 24.67 11.52
C SER A 1005 29.02 24.92 10.00
N ARG A 1006 29.36 23.88 9.24
CA ARG A 1006 29.56 23.98 7.78
C ARG A 1006 29.28 22.67 7.05
N VAL A 1007 28.90 22.76 5.79
CA VAL A 1007 28.85 21.62 4.86
C VAL A 1007 30.14 21.61 4.03
N VAL A 1008 30.72 20.43 3.84
CA VAL A 1008 31.94 20.17 3.07
C VAL A 1008 31.67 19.02 2.09
N VAL A 1009 31.87 19.28 0.79
CA VAL A 1009 31.65 18.32 -0.30
C VAL A 1009 32.98 18.01 -0.97
N ARG A 1010 33.41 16.75 -0.93
CA ARG A 1010 34.75 16.34 -1.35
C ARG A 1010 34.79 15.88 -2.81
N GLY A 1011 35.57 16.57 -3.63
CA GLY A 1011 35.65 16.39 -5.08
C GLY A 1011 36.98 15.82 -5.57
N ALA A 1012 37.02 15.36 -6.82
CA ALA A 1012 38.20 14.73 -7.43
C ALA A 1012 39.40 15.68 -7.62
N GLY A 1013 39.21 17.00 -7.57
CA GLY A 1013 40.28 18.01 -7.67
C GLY A 1013 40.11 19.25 -6.77
N ARG A 1014 39.04 19.34 -5.98
CA ARG A 1014 38.77 20.39 -4.99
C ARG A 1014 37.70 19.93 -4.01
N ASP A 1015 37.79 20.39 -2.77
CA ASP A 1015 36.69 20.30 -1.79
C ASP A 1015 35.94 21.64 -1.78
N VAL A 1016 34.60 21.60 -1.79
CA VAL A 1016 33.73 22.78 -1.70
C VAL A 1016 33.22 22.90 -0.27
N THR A 1017 33.11 24.11 0.28
CA THR A 1017 32.65 24.37 1.65
C THR A 1017 31.70 25.55 1.71
N ALA A 1018 30.60 25.43 2.44
CA ALA A 1018 29.67 26.51 2.73
C ALA A 1018 29.28 26.52 4.22
N PRO A 1019 29.06 27.70 4.84
CA PRO A 1019 28.60 27.79 6.23
C PRO A 1019 27.16 27.28 6.37
N ILE A 1020 26.83 26.70 7.53
CA ILE A 1020 25.47 26.36 7.91
C ILE A 1020 25.02 27.36 8.98
N THR A 1021 23.95 28.10 8.70
CA THR A 1021 23.29 28.99 9.65
C THR A 1021 21.87 28.51 9.89
N VAL A 1022 21.59 28.03 11.10
CA VAL A 1022 20.25 27.61 11.55
C VAL A 1022 19.65 28.63 12.50
N GLY A 1023 18.32 28.61 12.65
CA GLY A 1023 17.62 29.43 13.62
C GLY A 1023 17.84 28.97 15.08
N ARG A 1024 17.05 29.54 15.99
CA ARG A 1024 16.88 29.00 17.36
C ARG A 1024 15.68 28.03 17.46
N ASP A 1025 14.81 28.05 16.47
CA ASP A 1025 13.61 27.23 16.35
C ASP A 1025 13.91 26.00 15.45
N PRO A 1026 13.92 24.77 15.98
CA PRO A 1026 14.13 23.56 15.16
C PRO A 1026 12.95 23.27 14.21
N GLU A 1027 11.78 23.86 14.43
CA GLU A 1027 10.64 23.68 13.55
C GLU A 1027 10.63 24.67 12.37
N THR A 1028 11.58 25.63 12.31
CA THR A 1028 11.78 26.52 11.16
C THR A 1028 13.15 26.27 10.50
N ALA A 1029 13.15 25.50 9.41
CA ALA A 1029 14.34 25.23 8.60
C ALA A 1029 14.60 26.33 7.57
N ARG A 1030 15.79 26.25 6.97
CA ARG A 1030 16.25 27.07 5.86
C ARG A 1030 16.97 26.20 4.83
N PHE A 1031 17.02 26.68 3.59
CA PHE A 1031 17.86 26.08 2.56
C PHE A 1031 19.31 26.56 2.72
N VAL A 1032 20.25 25.62 2.77
CA VAL A 1032 21.68 25.88 2.52
C VAL A 1032 21.98 25.41 1.11
N THR A 1033 22.25 26.36 0.22
CA THR A 1033 22.69 26.10 -1.16
C THR A 1033 24.21 26.08 -1.23
N VAL A 1034 24.75 25.11 -1.97
CA VAL A 1034 26.18 24.93 -2.20
C VAL A 1034 26.41 24.76 -3.69
N GLU A 1035 27.00 25.77 -4.32
CA GLU A 1035 27.38 25.67 -5.73
C GLU A 1035 28.51 24.65 -5.90
N LEU A 1036 28.23 23.61 -6.68
CA LEU A 1036 29.14 22.53 -7.04
C LEU A 1036 29.62 22.72 -8.48
N PRO A 1037 30.64 23.56 -8.74
CA PRO A 1037 31.16 23.78 -10.08
C PRO A 1037 31.77 22.50 -10.66
N ALA A 1038 31.80 22.41 -12.01
CA ALA A 1038 32.08 21.19 -12.76
C ALA A 1038 33.14 20.23 -12.17
N GLY A 1039 32.79 18.93 -12.14
CA GLY A 1039 33.64 17.84 -11.64
C GLY A 1039 32.86 16.63 -11.11
N SER A 1040 33.59 15.72 -10.46
CA SER A 1040 33.02 14.53 -9.79
C SER A 1040 33.24 14.58 -8.29
N TYR A 1041 32.25 14.13 -7.50
CA TYR A 1041 32.23 14.21 -6.04
C TYR A 1041 32.04 12.83 -5.39
N ARG A 1042 32.78 12.61 -4.29
CA ARG A 1042 32.89 11.30 -3.59
C ARG A 1042 32.31 11.27 -2.17
N GLN A 1043 32.11 12.43 -1.53
CA GLN A 1043 31.55 12.52 -0.18
C GLN A 1043 30.85 13.85 0.04
N VAL A 1044 29.73 13.83 0.76
CA VAL A 1044 29.17 15.01 1.43
C VAL A 1044 29.32 14.83 2.95
N SER A 1045 29.68 15.89 3.65
CA SER A 1045 29.82 15.89 5.10
C SER A 1045 29.34 17.20 5.70
N ILE A 1046 28.76 17.12 6.89
CA ILE A 1046 28.35 18.25 7.71
C ILE A 1046 29.21 18.23 8.97
N GLU A 1047 29.93 19.32 9.21
CA GLU A 1047 30.78 19.52 10.37
C GLU A 1047 30.04 20.42 11.37
N LEU A 1048 29.76 19.87 12.55
CA LEU A 1048 28.96 20.50 13.60
C LEU A 1048 29.87 21.11 14.66
N SER A 1049 29.65 22.39 14.97
CA SER A 1049 30.30 23.08 16.09
C SER A 1049 29.28 23.41 17.18
N PRO A 1050 29.07 22.55 18.20
CA PRO A 1050 28.24 22.88 19.35
C PRO A 1050 28.70 24.17 20.06
N VAL A 1051 27.76 24.97 20.55
CA VAL A 1051 28.07 26.14 21.40
C VAL A 1051 28.59 25.64 22.76
N PRO A 1052 29.83 26.00 23.18
CA PRO A 1052 30.39 25.52 24.44
C PRO A 1052 29.64 26.02 25.68
N GLY A 1053 29.69 25.24 26.76
CA GLY A 1053 29.20 25.66 28.08
C GLY A 1053 27.69 25.62 28.28
N LEU A 1054 26.89 25.29 27.27
CA LEU A 1054 25.44 25.12 27.42
C LEU A 1054 25.09 23.89 28.26
N THR A 1055 24.02 24.02 29.04
CA THR A 1055 23.43 22.95 29.85
C THR A 1055 21.92 22.88 29.67
N SER A 1056 21.34 21.76 30.10
CA SER A 1056 19.90 21.53 30.24
C SER A 1056 19.66 20.73 31.52
N VAL A 1057 18.46 20.85 32.10
CA VAL A 1057 18.00 19.87 33.07
C VAL A 1057 17.57 18.61 32.31
N ASP A 1058 18.06 17.46 32.72
CA ASP A 1058 17.58 16.16 32.26
C ASP A 1058 16.25 15.84 32.96
N GLU A 1059 15.17 15.69 32.20
CA GLU A 1059 13.81 15.60 32.74
C GLU A 1059 13.55 14.30 33.52
N ALA A 1060 14.33 13.25 33.28
CA ALA A 1060 14.19 11.96 33.96
C ALA A 1060 14.96 11.88 35.29
N THR A 1061 16.02 12.66 35.45
CA THR A 1061 16.91 12.62 36.63
C THR A 1061 16.96 13.92 37.43
N GLY A 1062 16.45 15.03 36.89
CA GLY A 1062 16.56 16.38 37.46
C GLY A 1062 17.98 16.96 37.44
N LEU A 1063 18.96 16.25 36.84
CA LEU A 1063 20.37 16.65 36.84
C LEU A 1063 20.66 17.69 35.76
N THR A 1064 21.55 18.64 36.06
CA THR A 1064 22.08 19.55 35.05
C THR A 1064 23.12 18.82 34.18
N VAL A 1065 22.78 18.57 32.92
CA VAL A 1065 23.63 17.86 31.95
C VAL A 1065 24.15 18.82 30.86
N PRO A 1066 25.35 18.57 30.27
CA PRO A 1066 25.84 19.36 29.13
C PRO A 1066 24.94 19.23 27.91
N ARG A 1067 24.47 20.36 27.37
CA ARG A 1067 23.56 20.42 26.23
C ARG A 1067 24.36 20.46 24.92
N GLY A 1068 24.23 19.43 24.11
CA GLY A 1068 24.88 19.33 22.79
C GLY A 1068 24.17 20.18 21.73
N GLY A 1069 24.88 20.43 20.62
CA GLY A 1069 24.31 21.04 19.42
C GLY A 1069 23.50 20.01 18.63
N ARG A 1070 22.35 20.41 18.09
CA ARG A 1070 21.46 19.55 17.27
C ARG A 1070 21.23 20.16 15.89
N LEU A 1071 21.38 19.34 14.86
CA LEU A 1071 20.97 19.62 13.50
C LEU A 1071 19.92 18.60 13.06
N ASP A 1072 18.86 19.09 12.43
CA ASP A 1072 17.83 18.27 11.80
C ASP A 1072 17.92 18.49 10.29
N LEU A 1073 18.53 17.54 9.59
CA LEU A 1073 18.58 17.53 8.14
C LEU A 1073 17.30 16.86 7.63
N ARG A 1074 16.34 17.66 7.15
CA ARG A 1074 15.02 17.18 6.70
C ARG A 1074 15.08 16.50 5.35
N GLY A 1075 15.94 17.03 4.48
CA GLY A 1075 16.34 16.39 3.24
C GLY A 1075 17.54 17.09 2.60
N TYR A 1076 18.06 16.50 1.54
CA TYR A 1076 18.96 17.19 0.61
C TYR A 1076 18.71 16.73 -0.84
N ARG A 1077 19.04 17.56 -1.82
CA ARG A 1077 18.94 17.28 -3.26
C ARG A 1077 20.16 17.84 -4.00
N VAL A 1078 20.60 17.19 -5.07
CA VAL A 1078 21.65 17.70 -5.97
C VAL A 1078 21.08 17.93 -7.36
N VAL A 1079 20.83 19.20 -7.69
CA VAL A 1079 20.25 19.62 -8.97
C VAL A 1079 21.38 19.95 -9.94
N PRO A 1080 21.49 19.29 -11.11
CA PRO A 1080 22.55 19.59 -12.08
C PRO A 1080 22.36 20.96 -12.72
N ALA A 1081 23.46 21.62 -13.10
CA ALA A 1081 23.42 22.80 -13.96
C ALA A 1081 23.23 22.36 -15.42
N GLY A 1082 22.33 23.03 -16.15
CA GLY A 1082 22.05 22.63 -17.52
C GLY A 1082 21.30 23.67 -18.34
N SER A 1083 21.83 23.91 -19.54
CA SER A 1083 21.03 24.15 -20.74
C SER A 1083 20.95 22.82 -21.50
N GLY A 1084 19.93 22.01 -21.23
CA GLY A 1084 19.77 20.70 -21.88
C GLY A 1084 18.66 19.86 -21.28
N SER A 1085 17.69 19.47 -22.10
CA SER A 1085 16.65 18.51 -21.75
C SER A 1085 17.23 17.11 -21.54
N LEU A 1086 16.84 16.43 -20.46
CA LEU A 1086 16.96 14.98 -20.39
C LEU A 1086 16.03 14.32 -21.43
N PRO A 1087 16.29 13.06 -21.85
CA PRO A 1087 15.45 12.38 -22.84
C PRO A 1087 13.99 12.28 -22.38
N ALA A 1088 13.05 12.53 -23.30
CA ALA A 1088 11.61 12.57 -23.03
C ALA A 1088 10.98 11.23 -22.59
N SER A 1089 11.77 10.15 -22.47
CA SER A 1089 11.32 8.81 -22.08
C SER A 1089 11.10 8.60 -20.57
N ARG A 1090 11.04 9.69 -19.78
CA ARG A 1090 10.75 9.68 -18.33
C ARG A 1090 9.89 10.86 -17.87
N ILE A 1091 8.85 11.20 -18.64
CA ILE A 1091 7.73 12.04 -18.19
C ILE A 1091 6.44 11.20 -18.34
N PRO A 1092 5.61 11.04 -17.30
CA PRO A 1092 4.36 10.26 -17.32
C PRO A 1092 3.09 11.12 -17.58
#